data_AF-A0A947Y3P2-F1
#
_entry.id   AF-A0A947Y3P2-F1
#
_cell.length_a   1.000
_cell.length_b   1.000
_cell.length_c   1.000
_cell.angle_alpha   90.00
_cell.angle_beta   90.00
_cell.angle_gamma   90.00
#
_symmetry.space_group_name_H-M   'P 1'
#
loop_
_entity.id
_entity.type
_entity.pdbx_description
1 polymer ?
#
loop_
_entity_poly.entity_id
_entity_poly.type
_entity_poly.pdbx_seq_one_letter_code
_entity_poly.pdbx_strand_id
1 'polypeptide(L)'
;EALAFSLALFNAPKDSGEKYALLHRLLEKQPYRLAFWKVATDEINYRRFFNINTLAGLRQEEAEVFAATHRFLFSLVEQGFLQGLRIDHPDGLFNPQAYYDRLSAEIRRRLPQAVTQGSLLPSFYLVAEKILAIYEGLPKEWPIHGTTGYDFASLLNGLFVSPEGEKPLTRAYQLCTGRDSAYEENLYAAKRLIIKAQLAGELAVLANLLRQIAEQDFQSRDFTLTGLREALTEVVACFPVYRTYVTPAKVSEEDRRYVDWAVADAKQRNPMTDPAIFDFVRDCLLLARIFSNRRGMRSKMARFAMKFQQYTAPVMAKAQEDTLFYRDCRLLSLNEVGGDPRRFSVSRTAFHQANQARRQHWPRAMLATSTHDSKRSEDVRARINLLSEIPDLWKQRVRRWQRHNRRHARRLRGHAAPSRNEEYHLYQTLLGTWPIPHPAEQELARYRERITAYMLKAVREAKEHSSWLNPDPDYEEALASFVTSVLRPGRDNLFLADFSEFCEGISRFGLLNSLSQLLLKLTSPGVPDIYQGNELWDFSLVDPDNRHPVDFLQAQHLLGDLAGIFAEEPLSGPALASLLATLADGRAKLFVTSRTLHFRRKHPALFAEGAYEGLAVHGEAGRHLCVLARSLAEEQLIAVAPRFFASLLSGHDAPYSDVAETVWGQTCISLPDKAAAESYRDIFTGEMHHPIRQGSQDVLPVSDVLRFFPLALLYKSH
;
A
#
# COMPACT_ATOMS: atom_id res chain seq x y z
N GLU A 1 -0.25 -3.80 57.32
CA GLU A 1 -0.02 -5.13 57.95
C GLU A 1 -0.45 -6.30 57.06
N ALA A 2 -1.72 -6.38 56.63
CA ALA A 2 -2.22 -7.50 55.81
C ALA A 2 -1.45 -7.74 54.48
N LEU A 3 -1.05 -6.67 53.78
CA LEU A 3 -0.23 -6.78 52.57
C LEU A 3 1.18 -7.30 52.88
N ALA A 4 1.81 -6.80 53.95
CA ALA A 4 3.14 -7.23 54.38
C ALA A 4 3.14 -8.71 54.81
N PHE A 5 2.11 -9.14 55.55
CA PHE A 5 1.90 -10.55 55.88
C PHE A 5 1.72 -11.42 54.64
N SER A 6 0.90 -10.97 53.69
CA SER A 6 0.68 -11.71 52.44
C SER A 6 1.97 -11.82 51.62
N LEU A 7 2.71 -10.72 51.45
CA LEU A 7 4.00 -10.74 50.76
C LEU A 7 4.99 -11.67 51.46
N ALA A 8 5.07 -11.66 52.79
CA ALA A 8 5.89 -12.59 53.55
C ALA A 8 5.45 -14.06 53.32
N LEU A 9 4.15 -14.33 53.30
CA LEU A 9 3.60 -15.67 53.02
C LEU A 9 3.94 -16.17 51.61
N PHE A 10 3.86 -15.32 50.59
CA PHE A 10 4.18 -15.69 49.21
C PHE A 10 5.69 -15.77 48.93
N ASN A 11 6.50 -14.98 49.64
CA ASN A 11 7.96 -14.95 49.51
C ASN A 11 8.70 -15.89 50.47
N ALA A 12 8.01 -16.53 51.42
CA ALA A 12 8.60 -17.47 52.34
C ALA A 12 9.33 -18.62 51.60
N PRO A 13 10.46 -19.11 52.12
CA PRO A 13 11.13 -20.30 51.58
C PRO A 13 10.17 -21.48 51.69
N LYS A 14 9.80 -22.06 50.55
CA LYS A 14 8.93 -23.22 50.42
C LYS A 14 9.54 -24.17 49.40
N ASP A 15 9.15 -25.43 49.42
CA ASP A 15 9.42 -26.28 48.27
C ASP A 15 8.76 -25.67 47.01
N SER A 16 9.26 -26.06 45.84
CA SER A 16 8.79 -25.48 44.58
C SER A 16 7.30 -25.77 44.35
N GLY A 17 6.82 -26.96 44.72
CA GLY A 17 5.44 -27.40 44.54
C GLY A 17 4.42 -26.56 45.32
N GLU A 18 4.63 -26.37 46.63
CA GLU A 18 3.76 -25.58 47.50
C GLU A 18 3.76 -24.10 47.13
N LYS A 19 4.93 -23.56 46.74
CA LYS A 19 5.04 -22.19 46.25
C LYS A 19 4.20 -21.99 44.99
N TYR A 20 4.29 -22.91 44.01
CA TYR A 20 3.50 -22.84 42.78
C TYR A 20 2.01 -23.05 43.04
N ALA A 21 1.62 -23.98 43.92
CA ALA A 21 0.21 -24.20 44.27
C ALA A 21 -0.42 -22.99 44.98
N LEU A 22 0.33 -22.29 45.83
CA LEU A 22 -0.14 -21.06 46.48
C LEU A 22 -0.31 -19.91 45.48
N LEU A 23 0.69 -19.69 44.60
CA LEU A 23 0.60 -18.70 43.53
C LEU A 23 -0.52 -19.00 42.55
N HIS A 24 -0.70 -20.27 42.18
CA HIS A 24 -1.81 -20.70 41.32
C HIS A 24 -3.17 -20.37 41.95
N ARG A 25 -3.39 -20.70 43.23
CA ARG A 25 -4.63 -20.33 43.94
C ARG A 25 -4.87 -18.83 44.02
N LEU A 26 -3.81 -18.01 44.05
CA LEU A 26 -3.95 -16.55 43.96
C LEU A 26 -4.39 -16.13 42.55
N LEU A 27 -3.78 -16.72 41.51
CA LEU A 27 -4.12 -16.45 40.11
C LEU A 27 -5.56 -16.85 39.78
N GLU A 28 -6.04 -18.00 40.27
CA GLU A 28 -7.42 -18.47 40.08
C GLU A 28 -8.49 -17.56 40.72
N LYS A 29 -8.09 -16.64 41.61
CA LYS A 29 -9.00 -15.66 42.20
C LYS A 29 -9.06 -14.33 41.44
N GLN A 30 -8.22 -14.13 40.42
CA GLN A 30 -8.15 -12.87 39.71
C GLN A 30 -9.30 -12.74 38.70
N PRO A 31 -9.74 -11.51 38.38
CA PRO A 31 -10.73 -11.28 37.32
C PRO A 31 -10.16 -11.50 35.90
N TYR A 32 -8.87 -11.84 35.79
CA TYR A 32 -8.18 -12.18 34.56
C TYR A 32 -7.56 -13.57 34.67
N ARG A 33 -7.44 -14.26 33.53
CA ARG A 33 -6.71 -15.53 33.41
C ARG A 33 -5.42 -15.27 32.62
N LEU A 34 -4.27 -15.49 33.26
CA LEU A 34 -3.00 -15.55 32.53
C LEU A 34 -2.93 -16.90 31.82
N ALA A 35 -2.86 -16.86 30.49
CA ALA A 35 -2.75 -18.05 29.65
C ALA A 35 -1.50 -17.96 28.78
N PHE A 36 -0.97 -19.12 28.38
CA PHE A 36 0.08 -19.17 27.38
C PHE A 36 -0.42 -18.51 26.08
N TRP A 37 0.39 -17.65 25.47
CA TRP A 37 -0.06 -16.73 24.42
C TRP A 37 -0.70 -17.41 23.19
N LYS A 38 -0.37 -18.69 22.92
CA LYS A 38 -0.97 -19.46 21.82
C LYS A 38 -2.45 -19.79 22.06
N VAL A 39 -2.91 -19.81 23.32
CA VAL A 39 -4.32 -20.02 23.68
C VAL A 39 -5.21 -18.89 23.14
N ALA A 40 -4.65 -17.70 22.89
CA ALA A 40 -5.39 -16.55 22.35
C ALA A 40 -5.96 -16.79 20.95
N THR A 41 -5.47 -17.76 20.18
CA THR A 41 -6.06 -18.09 18.87
C THR A 41 -7.50 -18.60 19.02
N ASP A 42 -7.76 -19.37 20.08
CA ASP A 42 -9.02 -20.10 20.28
C ASP A 42 -9.90 -19.49 21.38
N GLU A 43 -9.30 -19.01 22.47
CA GLU A 43 -10.03 -18.64 23.70
C GLU A 43 -9.94 -17.16 24.08
N ILE A 44 -9.42 -16.28 23.21
CA ILE A 44 -9.41 -14.85 23.51
C ILE A 44 -10.84 -14.33 23.71
N ASN A 45 -11.06 -13.58 24.78
CA ASN A 45 -12.39 -13.12 25.17
C ASN A 45 -12.58 -11.60 25.03
N TYR A 46 -11.67 -10.92 24.35
CA TYR A 46 -11.79 -9.51 23.95
C TYR A 46 -11.40 -9.34 22.49
N ARG A 47 -11.96 -8.31 21.85
CA ARG A 47 -11.63 -7.97 20.46
C ARG A 47 -10.21 -7.41 20.41
N ARG A 48 -9.39 -7.92 19.49
CA ARG A 48 -8.02 -7.45 19.26
C ARG A 48 -7.93 -6.53 18.04
N PHE A 49 -6.83 -5.81 17.92
CA PHE A 49 -6.37 -5.28 16.63
C PHE A 49 -5.70 -6.43 15.87
N PHE A 50 -6.32 -6.87 14.77
CA PHE A 50 -5.90 -8.05 14.02
C PHE A 50 -5.72 -9.28 14.94
N ASN A 51 -4.52 -9.84 15.01
CA ASN A 51 -4.13 -10.94 15.87
C ASN A 51 -3.11 -10.53 16.97
N ILE A 52 -3.03 -9.23 17.30
CA ILE A 52 -2.08 -8.70 18.28
C ILE A 52 -2.70 -8.72 19.68
N ASN A 53 -2.26 -9.67 20.51
CA ASN A 53 -2.82 -9.88 21.86
C ASN A 53 -2.61 -8.68 22.81
N THR A 54 -1.63 -7.83 22.58
CA THR A 54 -1.36 -6.67 23.46
C THR A 54 -2.22 -5.44 23.11
N LEU A 55 -3.06 -5.50 22.06
CA LEU A 55 -3.89 -4.38 21.60
C LEU A 55 -5.37 -4.72 21.70
N ALA A 56 -6.02 -4.27 22.78
CA ALA A 56 -7.45 -4.45 23.01
C ALA A 56 -8.29 -3.37 22.30
N GLY A 57 -9.30 -3.79 21.56
CA GLY A 57 -10.18 -2.90 20.81
C GLY A 57 -11.15 -2.13 21.71
N LEU A 58 -11.14 -0.80 21.60
CA LEU A 58 -12.05 0.07 22.35
C LEU A 58 -13.44 0.17 21.72
N ARG A 59 -14.45 0.44 22.55
CA ARG A 59 -15.85 0.60 22.16
C ARG A 59 -16.19 2.06 21.84
N GLN A 60 -15.62 2.58 20.76
CA GLN A 60 -15.78 3.98 20.33
C GLN A 60 -17.23 4.36 20.02
N GLU A 61 -18.12 3.39 19.82
CA GLU A 61 -19.56 3.62 19.70
C GLU A 61 -20.18 4.21 20.99
N GLU A 62 -19.62 3.87 22.16
CA GLU A 62 -20.05 4.39 23.46
C GLU A 62 -19.57 5.83 23.65
N ALA A 63 -20.49 6.72 24.03
CA ALA A 63 -20.22 8.16 24.12
C ALA A 63 -19.15 8.50 25.17
N GLU A 64 -19.19 7.84 26.33
CA GLU A 64 -18.22 8.04 27.41
C GLU A 64 -16.81 7.62 27.01
N VAL A 65 -16.67 6.49 26.31
CA VAL A 65 -15.38 6.00 25.81
C VAL A 65 -14.80 6.95 24.77
N PHE A 66 -15.63 7.42 23.83
CA PHE A 66 -15.22 8.40 22.83
C PHE A 66 -14.74 9.69 23.49
N ALA A 67 -15.54 10.26 24.41
CA ALA A 67 -15.22 11.50 25.10
C ALA A 67 -13.92 11.39 25.91
N ALA A 68 -13.75 10.29 26.66
CA ALA A 68 -12.55 10.05 27.46
C ALA A 68 -11.29 9.94 26.59
N THR A 69 -11.36 9.21 25.48
CA THR A 69 -10.21 8.96 24.59
C THR A 69 -9.85 10.17 23.71
N HIS A 70 -10.80 11.03 23.38
CA HIS A 70 -10.57 12.19 22.50
C HIS A 70 -10.35 13.50 23.26
N ARG A 71 -10.50 13.53 24.60
CA ARG A 71 -10.36 14.74 25.41
C ARG A 71 -9.07 15.52 25.15
N PHE A 72 -7.91 14.85 25.17
CA PHE A 72 -6.63 15.52 24.94
C PHE A 72 -6.50 16.00 23.49
N LEU A 73 -6.90 15.18 22.52
CA LEU A 73 -6.93 15.55 21.11
C LEU A 73 -7.76 16.81 20.89
N PHE A 74 -8.96 16.89 21.47
CA PHE A 74 -9.80 18.07 21.37
C PHE A 74 -9.19 19.30 22.04
N SER A 75 -8.47 19.14 23.15
CA SER A 75 -7.74 20.27 23.75
C SER A 75 -6.68 20.84 22.80
N LEU A 76 -6.04 20.01 21.97
CA LEU A 76 -5.07 20.48 20.97
C LEU A 76 -5.75 21.18 19.79
N VAL A 77 -6.95 20.72 19.41
CA VAL A 77 -7.79 21.38 18.40
C VAL A 77 -8.25 22.75 18.89
N GLU A 78 -8.75 22.85 20.13
CA GLU A 78 -9.18 24.11 20.75
C GLU A 78 -8.03 25.13 20.83
N GLN A 79 -6.82 24.66 21.12
CA GLN A 79 -5.60 25.49 21.17
C GLN A 79 -5.06 25.86 19.78
N GLY A 80 -5.63 25.32 18.69
CA GLY A 80 -5.19 25.59 17.32
C GLY A 80 -3.88 24.90 16.92
N PHE A 81 -3.38 23.94 17.71
CA PHE A 81 -2.15 23.20 17.41
C PHE A 81 -2.31 22.20 16.27
N LEU A 82 -3.53 21.71 16.04
CA LEU A 82 -3.84 20.76 14.97
C LEU A 82 -4.70 21.42 13.90
N GLN A 83 -4.38 21.16 12.63
CA GLN A 83 -5.18 21.59 11.47
C GLN A 83 -5.80 20.41 10.72
N GLY A 84 -5.50 19.19 11.16
CA GLY A 84 -6.15 17.99 10.65
C GLY A 84 -5.86 16.73 11.44
N LEU A 85 -6.55 15.64 11.09
CA LEU A 85 -6.38 14.31 11.67
C LEU A 85 -6.35 13.23 10.59
N ARG A 86 -5.49 12.23 10.80
CA ARG A 86 -5.51 10.94 10.10
C ARG A 86 -6.04 9.90 11.07
N ILE A 87 -7.14 9.25 10.71
CA ILE A 87 -7.79 8.23 11.55
C ILE A 87 -7.24 6.86 11.18
N ASP A 88 -6.62 6.23 12.18
CA ASP A 88 -6.09 4.88 12.12
C ASP A 88 -7.22 3.83 12.15
N HIS A 89 -7.10 2.83 11.28
CA HIS A 89 -7.92 1.64 11.24
C HIS A 89 -9.44 1.84 11.48
N PRO A 90 -10.12 2.75 10.76
CA PRO A 90 -11.56 2.96 10.89
C PRO A 90 -12.38 1.71 10.57
N ASP A 91 -11.86 0.80 9.75
CA ASP A 91 -12.49 -0.48 9.46
C ASP A 91 -12.49 -1.46 10.65
N GLY A 92 -11.82 -1.12 11.76
CA GLY A 92 -11.97 -1.81 13.05
C GLY A 92 -13.11 -1.27 13.92
N LEU A 93 -13.71 -0.12 13.59
CA LEU A 93 -14.79 0.49 14.37
C LEU A 93 -16.11 -0.26 14.20
N PHE A 94 -16.95 -0.22 15.23
CA PHE A 94 -18.27 -0.84 15.19
C PHE A 94 -19.21 -0.08 14.23
N ASN A 95 -19.20 1.26 14.30
CA ASN A 95 -19.94 2.13 13.40
C ASN A 95 -19.06 3.33 12.95
N PRO A 96 -18.32 3.20 11.84
CA PRO A 96 -17.44 4.26 11.35
C PRO A 96 -18.17 5.56 11.01
N GLN A 97 -19.35 5.49 10.37
CA GLN A 97 -20.16 6.68 10.04
C GLN A 97 -20.47 7.50 11.31
N ALA A 98 -21.05 6.85 12.33
CA ALA A 98 -21.40 7.54 13.57
C ALA A 98 -20.17 8.10 14.31
N TYR A 99 -19.01 7.42 14.21
CA TYR A 99 -17.76 7.93 14.74
C TYR A 99 -17.33 9.21 14.02
N TYR A 100 -17.33 9.24 12.69
CA TYR A 100 -16.96 10.42 11.91
C TYR A 100 -17.94 11.58 12.09
N ASP A 101 -19.24 11.31 12.17
CA ASP A 101 -20.25 12.34 12.43
C ASP A 101 -20.01 13.00 13.79
N ARG A 102 -19.77 12.18 14.83
CA ARG A 102 -19.46 12.66 16.18
C ARG A 102 -18.15 13.44 16.22
N LEU A 103 -17.10 12.92 15.58
CA LEU A 103 -15.79 13.57 15.51
C LEU A 103 -15.88 14.92 14.80
N SER A 104 -16.54 14.98 13.63
CA SER A 104 -16.73 16.20 12.86
C SER A 104 -17.53 17.24 13.64
N ALA A 105 -18.61 16.83 14.31
CA ALA A 105 -19.43 17.73 15.14
C ALA A 105 -18.63 18.31 16.32
N GLU A 106 -17.86 17.48 17.03
CA GLU A 106 -17.08 17.91 18.19
C GLU A 106 -15.90 18.81 17.79
N ILE A 107 -15.28 18.59 16.63
CA ILE A 107 -14.26 19.49 16.06
C ILE A 107 -14.90 20.83 15.71
N ARG A 108 -16.03 20.85 14.98
CA ARG A 108 -16.72 22.11 14.61
C ARG A 108 -17.09 22.96 15.82
N ARG A 109 -17.52 22.33 16.92
CA ARG A 109 -17.87 23.02 18.17
C ARG A 109 -16.68 23.70 18.86
N ARG A 110 -15.46 23.24 18.58
CA ARG A 110 -14.24 23.61 19.30
C ARG A 110 -13.27 24.45 18.53
N LEU A 111 -13.44 24.52 17.21
CA LEU A 111 -12.60 25.35 16.37
C LEU A 111 -12.75 26.82 16.77
N PRO A 112 -11.63 27.56 16.97
CA PRO A 112 -11.69 28.98 17.29
C PRO A 112 -12.44 29.78 16.22
N GLN A 113 -13.21 30.80 16.63
CA GLN A 113 -13.93 31.68 15.69
C GLN A 113 -13.00 32.35 14.65
N ALA A 114 -11.74 32.64 15.01
CA ALA A 114 -10.74 33.19 14.11
C ALA A 114 -10.37 32.26 12.93
N VAL A 115 -10.54 30.94 13.08
CA VAL A 115 -10.33 29.96 11.99
C VAL A 115 -11.56 29.90 11.06
N THR A 116 -12.73 30.34 11.54
CA THR A 116 -13.99 30.31 10.78
C THR A 116 -14.26 31.57 9.95
N GLN A 117 -13.60 32.70 10.25
CA GLN A 117 -13.69 33.92 9.45
C GLN A 117 -12.38 34.15 8.68
N GLY A 118 -12.40 33.90 7.36
CA GLY A 118 -11.32 34.35 6.45
C GLY A 118 -10.57 33.27 5.66
N SER A 119 -10.95 31.99 5.72
CA SER A 119 -10.30 30.92 4.96
C SER A 119 -11.26 30.22 4.00
N LEU A 120 -10.85 30.07 2.73
CA LEU A 120 -11.49 29.26 1.68
C LEU A 120 -11.31 27.73 1.89
N LEU A 121 -10.75 27.30 3.02
CA LEU A 121 -10.51 25.88 3.35
C LEU A 121 -11.57 25.36 4.34
N PRO A 122 -11.99 24.08 4.25
CA PRO A 122 -12.81 23.45 5.27
C PRO A 122 -12.01 23.52 6.57
N SER A 123 -12.70 23.91 7.64
CA SER A 123 -12.09 24.42 8.86
C SER A 123 -11.17 23.43 9.60
N PHE A 124 -11.06 22.16 9.16
CA PHE A 124 -10.16 21.15 9.68
C PHE A 124 -10.03 19.94 8.73
N TYR A 125 -8.82 19.51 8.38
CA TYR A 125 -8.56 18.39 7.46
C TYR A 125 -8.75 17.03 8.15
N LEU A 126 -9.33 16.04 7.46
CA LEU A 126 -9.68 14.75 8.05
C LEU A 126 -9.58 13.65 7.01
N VAL A 127 -8.77 12.63 7.24
CA VAL A 127 -8.56 11.51 6.31
C VAL A 127 -8.57 10.17 7.02
N ALA A 128 -8.90 9.12 6.28
CA ALA A 128 -9.07 7.77 6.79
C ALA A 128 -7.98 6.84 6.24
N GLU A 129 -7.32 6.07 7.11
CA GLU A 129 -6.56 4.90 6.66
C GLU A 129 -7.55 3.80 6.25
N LYS A 130 -7.97 3.80 4.99
CA LYS A 130 -8.93 2.82 4.47
C LYS A 130 -8.41 2.24 3.17
N ILE A 131 -8.34 0.91 3.13
CA ILE A 131 -7.91 0.17 1.94
C ILE A 131 -9.12 -0.12 1.07
N LEU A 132 -9.10 0.33 -0.18
CA LEU A 132 -10.18 0.14 -1.15
C LEU A 132 -9.83 -1.01 -2.10
N ALA A 133 -10.79 -1.90 -2.35
CA ALA A 133 -10.69 -2.79 -3.50
C ALA A 133 -10.80 -2.00 -4.82
N ILE A 134 -10.34 -2.56 -5.95
CA ILE A 134 -10.28 -1.85 -7.25
C ILE A 134 -11.63 -1.23 -7.67
N TYR A 135 -12.74 -1.89 -7.34
CA TYR A 135 -14.10 -1.51 -7.71
C TYR A 135 -14.89 -0.89 -6.55
N GLU A 136 -14.24 -0.63 -5.41
CA GLU A 136 -14.86 -0.10 -4.21
C GLU A 136 -14.77 1.43 -4.17
N GLY A 137 -15.89 2.08 -3.86
CA GLY A 137 -15.93 3.50 -3.55
C GLY A 137 -15.82 3.77 -2.06
N LEU A 138 -15.17 4.87 -1.67
CA LEU A 138 -15.24 5.34 -0.29
C LEU A 138 -16.68 5.85 0.00
N PRO A 139 -17.28 5.51 1.17
CA PRO A 139 -18.62 5.99 1.51
C PRO A 139 -18.72 7.52 1.44
N LYS A 140 -19.62 8.03 0.59
CA LYS A 140 -19.73 9.46 0.27
C LYS A 140 -20.28 10.29 1.42
N GLU A 141 -20.97 9.64 2.35
CA GLU A 141 -21.60 10.27 3.51
C GLU A 141 -20.62 10.51 4.67
N TRP A 142 -19.40 9.96 4.61
CA TRP A 142 -18.40 10.21 5.65
C TRP A 142 -17.93 11.67 5.58
N PRO A 143 -18.00 12.45 6.67
CA PRO A 143 -17.56 13.85 6.70
C PRO A 143 -16.02 13.97 6.74
N ILE A 144 -15.35 13.37 5.76
CA ILE A 144 -13.89 13.31 5.61
C ILE A 144 -13.47 13.82 4.22
N HIS A 145 -12.16 13.99 4.01
CA HIS A 145 -11.58 14.52 2.78
C HIS A 145 -11.03 13.43 1.84
N GLY A 146 -11.00 12.17 2.30
CA GLY A 146 -10.57 11.02 1.52
C GLY A 146 -9.77 10.02 2.35
N THR A 147 -9.04 9.17 1.65
CA THR A 147 -8.14 8.16 2.24
C THR A 147 -6.75 8.73 2.51
N THR A 148 -5.88 7.91 3.11
CA THR A 148 -4.43 8.14 3.18
C THR A 148 -3.69 7.84 1.86
N GLY A 149 -4.39 7.44 0.79
CA GLY A 149 -3.83 7.43 -0.57
C GLY A 149 -3.25 6.11 -1.09
N TYR A 150 -3.49 4.96 -0.45
CA TYR A 150 -3.07 3.65 -1.01
C TYR A 150 -3.75 3.33 -2.35
N ASP A 151 -4.98 3.79 -2.56
CA ASP A 151 -5.68 3.71 -3.84
C ASP A 151 -4.91 4.46 -4.96
N PHE A 152 -4.35 5.63 -4.63
CA PHE A 152 -3.50 6.38 -5.54
C PHE A 152 -2.15 5.68 -5.74
N ALA A 153 -1.53 5.17 -4.68
CA ALA A 153 -0.26 4.44 -4.75
C ALA A 153 -0.34 3.26 -5.72
N SER A 154 -1.39 2.42 -5.60
CA SER A 154 -1.63 1.27 -6.47
C SER A 154 -1.91 1.69 -7.92
N LEU A 155 -2.77 2.69 -8.10
CA LEU A 155 -3.10 3.25 -9.42
C LEU A 155 -1.86 3.80 -10.15
N LEU A 156 -1.05 4.59 -9.44
CA LEU A 156 0.15 5.21 -10.00
C LEU A 156 1.25 4.17 -10.26
N ASN A 157 1.47 3.23 -9.35
CA ASN A 157 2.45 2.15 -9.55
C ASN A 157 2.12 1.30 -10.79
N GLY A 158 0.84 0.93 -10.97
CA GLY A 158 0.41 0.18 -12.15
C GLY A 158 0.60 0.93 -13.48
N LEU A 159 0.70 2.27 -13.44
CA LEU A 159 1.07 3.08 -14.61
C LEU A 159 2.54 2.87 -15.00
N PHE A 160 3.41 2.38 -14.12
CA PHE A 160 4.82 2.10 -14.47
C PHE A 160 5.08 0.63 -14.78
N VAL A 161 4.04 -0.22 -14.80
CA VAL A 161 4.12 -1.62 -15.22
C VAL A 161 3.70 -1.76 -16.69
N SER A 162 4.56 -2.36 -17.50
CA SER A 162 4.32 -2.57 -18.94
C SER A 162 3.32 -3.70 -19.16
N PRO A 163 2.16 -3.44 -19.82
CA PRO A 163 1.18 -4.50 -20.11
C PRO A 163 1.76 -5.61 -20.99
N GLU A 164 2.75 -5.29 -21.84
CA GLU A 164 3.45 -6.27 -22.70
C GLU A 164 4.23 -7.31 -21.86
N GLY A 165 4.61 -6.94 -20.64
CA GLY A 165 5.34 -7.78 -19.69
C GLY A 165 4.51 -8.88 -19.03
N GLU A 166 3.17 -8.81 -19.03
CA GLU A 166 2.32 -9.69 -18.21
C GLU A 166 2.50 -11.17 -18.54
N LYS A 167 2.25 -11.54 -19.80
CA LYS A 167 2.37 -12.92 -20.28
C LYS A 167 3.79 -13.47 -20.14
N PRO A 168 4.86 -12.78 -20.62
CA PRO A 168 6.21 -13.31 -20.52
C PRO A 168 6.73 -13.37 -19.06
N LEU A 169 6.39 -12.43 -18.17
CA LEU A 169 6.73 -12.55 -16.74
C LEU A 169 5.97 -13.67 -16.06
N THR A 170 4.67 -13.85 -16.33
CA THR A 170 3.90 -14.97 -15.78
C THR A 170 4.53 -16.30 -16.18
N ARG A 171 4.92 -16.44 -17.45
CA ARG A 171 5.63 -17.63 -17.95
C ARG A 171 7.01 -17.79 -17.30
N ALA A 172 7.76 -16.71 -17.13
CA ALA A 172 9.06 -16.74 -16.46
C ALA A 172 8.93 -17.20 -15.00
N TYR A 173 7.94 -16.66 -14.28
CA TYR A 173 7.62 -17.05 -12.91
C TYR A 173 7.29 -18.55 -12.81
N GLN A 174 6.37 -19.04 -13.66
CA GLN A 174 6.01 -20.45 -13.73
C GLN A 174 7.21 -21.36 -14.01
N LEU A 175 8.04 -21.01 -15.00
CA LEU A 175 9.21 -21.83 -15.37
C LEU A 175 10.30 -21.84 -14.28
N CYS A 176 10.53 -20.71 -13.62
CA CYS A 176 11.59 -20.58 -12.62
C CYS A 176 11.18 -21.14 -11.25
N THR A 177 9.89 -21.13 -10.91
CA THR A 177 9.40 -21.54 -9.58
C THR A 177 8.62 -22.85 -9.58
N GLY A 178 8.02 -23.22 -10.71
CA GLY A 178 7.08 -24.34 -10.82
C GLY A 178 5.69 -24.05 -10.25
N ARG A 179 5.38 -22.80 -9.91
CA ARG A 179 4.06 -22.39 -9.38
C ARG A 179 3.16 -21.82 -10.46
N ASP A 180 1.87 -22.13 -10.37
CA ASP A 180 0.83 -21.51 -11.19
C ASP A 180 0.26 -20.24 -10.55
N SER A 181 -0.23 -19.33 -11.39
CA SER A 181 -0.80 -18.04 -10.98
C SER A 181 -2.32 -18.13 -10.79
N ALA A 182 -2.78 -19.01 -9.90
CA ALA A 182 -4.19 -19.12 -9.51
C ALA A 182 -4.52 -18.18 -8.34
N TYR A 183 -4.50 -16.87 -8.59
CA TYR A 183 -4.60 -15.85 -7.53
C TYR A 183 -5.84 -16.00 -6.64
N GLU A 184 -7.02 -16.17 -7.24
CA GLU A 184 -8.29 -16.28 -6.49
C GLU A 184 -8.31 -17.48 -5.55
N GLU A 185 -7.86 -18.65 -6.03
CA GLU A 185 -7.78 -19.86 -5.21
C GLU A 185 -6.76 -19.70 -4.08
N ASN A 186 -5.63 -19.06 -4.36
CA ASN A 186 -4.61 -18.80 -3.35
C ASN A 186 -5.09 -17.79 -2.30
N LEU A 187 -5.87 -16.77 -2.68
CA LEU A 187 -6.46 -15.80 -1.75
C LEU A 187 -7.52 -16.46 -0.87
N TYR A 188 -8.42 -17.23 -1.48
CA TYR A 188 -9.42 -18.00 -0.74
C TYR A 188 -8.76 -18.96 0.26
N ALA A 189 -7.74 -19.72 -0.16
CA ALA A 189 -6.98 -20.60 0.72
C ALA A 189 -6.26 -19.83 1.84
N ALA A 190 -5.68 -18.67 1.55
CA ALA A 190 -5.04 -17.81 2.55
C ALA A 190 -6.06 -17.29 3.58
N LYS A 191 -7.25 -16.86 3.15
CA LYS A 191 -8.31 -16.42 4.08
C LYS A 191 -8.76 -17.54 5.00
N ARG A 192 -9.00 -18.75 4.47
CA ARG A 192 -9.33 -19.93 5.30
C ARG A 192 -8.23 -20.27 6.29
N LEU A 193 -6.96 -20.18 5.88
CA LEU A 193 -5.82 -20.38 6.77
C LEU A 193 -5.84 -19.38 7.93
N ILE A 194 -6.04 -18.09 7.65
CA ILE A 194 -6.08 -17.04 8.68
C ILE A 194 -7.26 -17.22 9.64
N ILE A 195 -8.45 -17.48 9.11
CA ILE A 195 -9.66 -17.75 9.90
C ILE A 195 -9.38 -18.90 10.89
N LYS A 196 -8.81 -20.00 10.41
CA LYS A 196 -8.55 -21.19 11.22
C LYS A 196 -7.39 -21.02 12.21
N ALA A 197 -6.30 -20.38 11.79
CA ALA A 197 -5.04 -20.39 12.55
C ALA A 197 -4.81 -19.16 13.43
N GLN A 198 -5.54 -18.06 13.23
CA GLN A 198 -5.30 -16.80 13.93
C GLN A 198 -6.57 -16.15 14.52
N LEU A 199 -7.72 -16.38 13.90
CA LEU A 199 -8.97 -15.66 14.19
C LEU A 199 -10.16 -16.62 14.45
N ALA A 200 -9.87 -17.80 15.01
CA ALA A 200 -10.87 -18.84 15.28
C ALA A 200 -11.79 -18.46 16.45
N GLY A 201 -11.24 -17.85 17.51
CA GLY A 201 -12.01 -17.35 18.65
C GLY A 201 -13.03 -16.28 18.25
N GLU A 202 -12.64 -15.30 17.43
CA GLU A 202 -13.56 -14.26 16.96
C GLU A 202 -14.65 -14.82 16.02
N LEU A 203 -14.34 -15.83 15.19
CA LEU A 203 -15.35 -16.53 14.40
C LEU A 203 -16.36 -17.26 15.30
N ALA A 204 -15.90 -17.88 16.39
CA ALA A 204 -16.78 -18.56 17.33
C ALA A 204 -17.78 -17.59 17.99
N VAL A 205 -17.38 -16.35 18.25
CA VAL A 205 -18.30 -15.29 18.73
C VAL A 205 -19.39 -15.01 17.69
N LEU A 206 -19.03 -14.87 16.40
CA LEU A 206 -19.99 -14.65 15.32
C LEU A 206 -20.95 -15.82 15.13
N ALA A 207 -20.43 -17.06 15.15
CA ALA A 207 -21.24 -18.26 15.01
C ALA A 207 -22.25 -18.40 16.17
N ASN A 208 -21.86 -18.06 17.40
CA ASN A 208 -22.78 -18.05 18.54
C ASN A 208 -23.85 -16.96 18.44
N LEU A 209 -23.50 -15.75 17.97
CA LEU A 209 -24.48 -14.69 17.71
C LEU A 209 -25.48 -15.11 16.64
N LEU A 210 -25.01 -15.75 15.57
CA LEU A 210 -25.86 -16.26 14.50
C LEU A 210 -26.77 -17.39 14.98
N ARG A 211 -26.25 -18.31 15.83
CA ARG A 211 -27.07 -19.38 16.45
C ARG A 211 -28.21 -18.81 17.31
N GLN A 212 -27.94 -17.77 18.10
CA GLN A 212 -28.97 -17.09 18.90
C GLN A 212 -30.06 -16.42 18.06
N ILE A 213 -29.76 -16.05 16.81
CA ILE A 213 -30.75 -15.56 15.85
C ILE A 213 -31.53 -16.76 15.27
N ALA A 214 -30.82 -17.82 14.88
CA ALA A 214 -31.41 -19.02 14.29
C ALA A 214 -32.43 -19.72 15.21
N GLU A 215 -32.12 -19.82 16.51
CA GLU A 215 -32.96 -20.43 17.55
C GLU A 215 -34.34 -19.75 17.72
N GLN A 216 -34.50 -18.54 17.19
CA GLN A 216 -35.72 -17.73 17.38
C GLN A 216 -36.76 -17.96 16.28
N ASP A 217 -36.42 -18.65 15.19
CA ASP A 217 -37.34 -18.97 14.11
C ASP A 217 -37.39 -20.47 13.83
N PHE A 218 -38.59 -20.99 13.58
CA PHE A 218 -38.78 -22.44 13.45
C PHE A 218 -38.17 -23.01 12.17
N GLN A 219 -37.97 -22.20 11.12
CA GLN A 219 -37.34 -22.62 9.87
C GLN A 219 -35.82 -22.69 9.98
N SER A 220 -35.22 -21.90 10.89
CA SER A 220 -33.76 -21.83 11.07
C SER A 220 -33.24 -22.51 12.34
N ARG A 221 -34.12 -22.92 13.27
CA ARG A 221 -33.70 -23.43 14.59
C ARG A 221 -32.87 -24.71 14.55
N ASP A 222 -32.97 -25.49 13.47
CA ASP A 222 -32.24 -26.73 13.28
C ASP A 222 -30.88 -26.51 12.58
N PHE A 223 -30.54 -25.26 12.23
CA PHE A 223 -29.20 -24.93 11.75
C PHE A 223 -28.18 -25.11 12.88
N THR A 224 -27.42 -26.20 12.79
CA THR A 224 -26.42 -26.56 13.80
C THR A 224 -25.32 -25.51 13.90
N LEU A 225 -24.71 -25.38 15.09
CA LEU A 225 -23.56 -24.49 15.28
C LEU A 225 -22.41 -24.82 14.31
N THR A 226 -22.18 -26.11 14.02
CA THR A 226 -21.17 -26.55 13.05
C THR A 226 -21.49 -26.05 11.65
N GLY A 227 -22.73 -26.21 11.18
CA GLY A 227 -23.15 -25.72 9.87
C GLY A 227 -23.08 -24.20 9.74
N LEU A 228 -23.52 -23.47 10.78
CA LEU A 228 -23.43 -22.01 10.83
C LEU A 228 -21.96 -21.53 10.81
N ARG A 229 -21.06 -22.20 11.54
CA ARG A 229 -19.64 -21.86 11.57
C ARG A 229 -18.96 -22.13 10.24
N GLU A 230 -19.28 -23.24 9.58
CA GLU A 230 -18.75 -23.56 8.25
C GLU A 230 -19.25 -22.54 7.23
N ALA A 231 -20.57 -22.30 7.15
CA ALA A 231 -21.12 -21.31 6.24
C ALA A 231 -20.53 -19.91 6.46
N LEU A 232 -20.29 -19.49 7.71
CA LEU A 232 -19.61 -18.23 8.02
C LEU A 232 -18.16 -18.22 7.55
N THR A 233 -17.41 -19.31 7.77
CA THR A 233 -16.02 -19.43 7.30
C THR A 233 -15.94 -19.21 5.80
N GLU A 234 -16.85 -19.86 5.07
CA GLU A 234 -16.89 -19.83 3.62
C GLU A 234 -17.34 -18.46 3.08
N VAL A 235 -18.37 -17.84 3.66
CA VAL A 235 -18.81 -16.48 3.29
C VAL A 235 -17.71 -15.45 3.56
N VAL A 236 -16.98 -15.55 4.68
CA VAL A 236 -15.85 -14.65 4.97
C VAL A 236 -14.70 -14.88 3.99
N ALA A 237 -14.38 -16.13 3.66
CA ALA A 237 -13.32 -16.45 2.70
C ALA A 237 -13.64 -15.92 1.29
N CYS A 238 -14.91 -15.90 0.90
CA CYS A 238 -15.39 -15.35 -0.37
C CYS A 238 -15.66 -13.84 -0.34
N PHE A 239 -15.44 -13.15 0.79
CA PHE A 239 -15.80 -11.74 0.89
C PHE A 239 -14.91 -10.86 -0.01
N PRO A 240 -15.48 -10.03 -0.90
CA PRO A 240 -14.73 -9.38 -1.97
C PRO A 240 -13.97 -8.11 -1.54
N VAL A 241 -14.44 -7.44 -0.48
CA VAL A 241 -13.89 -6.18 0.07
C VAL A 241 -13.40 -6.38 1.50
N TYR A 242 -12.75 -5.38 2.11
CA TYR A 242 -12.34 -5.47 3.53
C TYR A 242 -13.56 -5.63 4.44
N ARG A 243 -14.61 -4.85 4.23
CA ARG A 243 -15.88 -4.94 4.97
C ARG A 243 -16.99 -4.17 4.28
N THR A 244 -18.22 -4.43 4.71
CA THR A 244 -19.39 -3.60 4.41
C THR A 244 -19.67 -2.59 5.54
N TYR A 245 -20.64 -1.70 5.31
CA TYR A 245 -21.04 -0.63 6.22
C TYR A 245 -22.56 -0.62 6.52
N VAL A 246 -23.16 -1.81 6.62
CA VAL A 246 -24.54 -2.01 7.07
C VAL A 246 -24.72 -1.51 8.50
N THR A 247 -25.81 -0.77 8.71
CA THR A 247 -26.26 -0.26 10.01
C THR A 247 -27.76 -0.53 10.20
N PRO A 248 -28.32 -0.38 11.42
CA PRO A 248 -29.77 -0.46 11.62
C PRO A 248 -30.58 0.50 10.73
N ALA A 249 -29.99 1.65 10.39
CA ALA A 249 -30.61 2.71 9.62
C ALA A 249 -30.53 2.47 8.10
N LYS A 250 -29.44 1.90 7.59
CA LYS A 250 -29.19 1.79 6.14
C LYS A 250 -28.45 0.52 5.77
N VAL A 251 -28.89 -0.09 4.68
CA VAL A 251 -28.17 -1.13 3.90
C VAL A 251 -28.01 -0.53 2.51
N SER A 252 -26.78 -0.23 2.08
CA SER A 252 -26.55 0.34 0.75
C SER A 252 -26.70 -0.72 -0.36
N GLU A 253 -26.89 -0.28 -1.61
CA GLU A 253 -26.89 -1.21 -2.75
C GLU A 253 -25.51 -1.86 -2.97
N GLU A 254 -24.43 -1.13 -2.69
CA GLU A 254 -23.06 -1.65 -2.75
C GLU A 254 -22.84 -2.75 -1.71
N ASP A 255 -23.24 -2.51 -0.45
CA ASP A 255 -23.15 -3.53 0.61
C ASP A 255 -23.94 -4.78 0.24
N ARG A 256 -25.15 -4.60 -0.33
CA ARG A 256 -25.99 -5.71 -0.80
C ARG A 256 -25.27 -6.52 -1.88
N ARG A 257 -24.68 -5.85 -2.88
CA ARG A 257 -23.94 -6.51 -3.96
C ARG A 257 -22.76 -7.32 -3.43
N TYR A 258 -21.99 -6.79 -2.47
CA TYR A 258 -20.84 -7.50 -1.92
C TYR A 258 -21.23 -8.72 -1.08
N VAL A 259 -22.30 -8.60 -0.27
CA VAL A 259 -22.83 -9.74 0.49
C VAL A 259 -23.39 -10.80 -0.46
N ASP A 260 -24.18 -10.39 -1.46
CA ASP A 260 -24.77 -11.31 -2.44
C ASP A 260 -23.69 -12.06 -3.23
N TRP A 261 -22.62 -11.36 -3.64
CA TRP A 261 -21.46 -11.97 -4.30
C TRP A 261 -20.79 -13.00 -3.38
N ALA A 262 -20.40 -12.61 -2.17
CA ALA A 262 -19.70 -13.51 -1.25
C ALA A 262 -20.50 -14.79 -0.96
N VAL A 263 -21.82 -14.65 -0.78
CA VAL A 263 -22.72 -15.77 -0.51
C VAL A 263 -22.88 -16.68 -1.74
N ALA A 264 -23.01 -16.10 -2.94
CA ALA A 264 -23.13 -16.88 -4.17
C ALA A 264 -21.85 -17.70 -4.45
N ASP A 265 -20.67 -17.09 -4.28
CA ASP A 265 -19.38 -17.78 -4.46
C ASP A 265 -19.18 -18.87 -3.40
N ALA A 266 -19.52 -18.57 -2.13
CA ALA A 266 -19.46 -19.56 -1.04
C ALA A 266 -20.34 -20.79 -1.32
N LYS A 267 -21.56 -20.59 -1.84
CA LYS A 267 -22.46 -21.68 -2.25
C LYS A 267 -21.88 -22.51 -3.39
N GLN A 268 -21.32 -21.85 -4.41
CA GLN A 268 -20.76 -22.53 -5.58
C GLN A 268 -19.56 -23.41 -5.19
N ARG A 269 -18.71 -22.92 -4.26
CA ARG A 269 -17.54 -23.64 -3.78
C ARG A 269 -17.87 -24.81 -2.84
N ASN A 270 -19.02 -24.78 -2.18
CA ASN A 270 -19.36 -25.69 -1.09
C ASN A 270 -20.70 -26.43 -1.31
N PRO A 271 -20.78 -27.35 -2.29
CA PRO A 271 -22.02 -28.06 -2.64
C PRO A 271 -22.53 -29.03 -1.55
N MET A 272 -21.70 -29.37 -0.57
CA MET A 272 -22.04 -30.30 0.52
C MET A 272 -22.76 -29.64 1.70
N THR A 273 -22.76 -28.31 1.78
CA THR A 273 -23.45 -27.56 2.85
C THR A 273 -24.81 -27.13 2.35
N ASP A 274 -25.85 -27.25 3.18
CA ASP A 274 -27.22 -26.84 2.84
C ASP A 274 -27.26 -25.35 2.39
N PRO A 275 -27.67 -25.06 1.13
CA PRO A 275 -27.79 -23.71 0.61
C PRO A 275 -28.63 -22.78 1.49
N ALA A 276 -29.60 -23.30 2.24
CA ALA A 276 -30.46 -22.51 3.11
C ALA A 276 -29.69 -21.84 4.25
N ILE A 277 -28.59 -22.44 4.72
CA ILE A 277 -27.74 -21.85 5.77
C ILE A 277 -27.04 -20.59 5.24
N PHE A 278 -26.56 -20.63 3.99
CA PHE A 278 -25.94 -19.48 3.34
C PHE A 278 -26.96 -18.35 3.08
N ASP A 279 -28.18 -18.68 2.67
CA ASP A 279 -29.26 -17.69 2.53
C ASP A 279 -29.63 -17.07 3.88
N PHE A 280 -29.61 -17.85 4.95
CA PHE A 280 -29.84 -17.34 6.29
C PHE A 280 -28.72 -16.37 6.75
N VAL A 281 -27.45 -16.68 6.48
CA VAL A 281 -26.32 -15.77 6.73
C VAL A 281 -26.52 -14.46 5.97
N ARG A 282 -26.83 -14.55 4.68
CA ARG A 282 -27.12 -13.40 3.81
C ARG A 282 -28.23 -12.52 4.39
N ASP A 283 -29.36 -13.12 4.75
CA ASP A 283 -30.52 -12.41 5.26
C ASP A 283 -30.24 -11.74 6.61
N CYS A 284 -29.43 -12.36 7.46
CA CYS A 284 -28.91 -11.77 8.69
C CYS A 284 -28.02 -10.56 8.43
N LEU A 285 -27.10 -10.64 7.48
CA LEU A 285 -26.19 -9.55 7.10
C LEU A 285 -26.96 -8.36 6.47
N LEU A 286 -28.01 -8.63 5.70
CA LEU A 286 -28.80 -7.61 4.99
C LEU A 286 -30.04 -7.13 5.73
N LEU A 287 -30.21 -7.54 6.99
CA LEU A 287 -31.33 -7.16 7.85
C LEU A 287 -32.69 -7.42 7.19
N ALA A 288 -32.82 -8.60 6.56
CA ALA A 288 -33.98 -8.97 5.76
C ALA A 288 -35.30 -8.81 6.54
N ARG A 289 -36.32 -8.26 5.86
CA ARG A 289 -37.59 -7.88 6.49
C ARG A 289 -38.36 -9.07 7.07
N ILE A 290 -38.27 -10.22 6.42
CA ILE A 290 -38.99 -11.46 6.75
C ILE A 290 -38.72 -11.90 8.20
N PHE A 291 -37.47 -11.77 8.67
CA PHE A 291 -37.09 -12.09 10.05
C PHE A 291 -37.32 -10.92 11.02
N SER A 292 -37.37 -9.68 10.52
CA SER A 292 -37.35 -8.46 11.34
C SER A 292 -38.67 -8.10 12.04
N ASN A 293 -39.79 -8.73 11.68
CA ASN A 293 -41.12 -8.42 12.22
C ASN A 293 -41.28 -8.83 13.70
N ARG A 294 -40.37 -9.64 14.24
CA ARG A 294 -40.33 -9.99 15.67
C ARG A 294 -39.60 -8.93 16.49
N ARG A 295 -40.14 -8.57 17.65
CA ARG A 295 -39.57 -7.55 18.55
C ARG A 295 -38.10 -7.88 18.88
N GLY A 296 -37.21 -6.93 18.61
CA GLY A 296 -35.77 -7.05 18.92
C GLY A 296 -34.94 -7.85 17.91
N MET A 297 -35.55 -8.55 16.94
CA MET A 297 -34.80 -9.37 15.96
C MET A 297 -33.88 -8.53 15.09
N ARG A 298 -34.40 -7.43 14.55
CA ARG A 298 -33.62 -6.49 13.74
C ARG A 298 -32.37 -5.98 14.46
N SER A 299 -32.47 -5.74 15.78
CA SER A 299 -31.33 -5.28 16.59
C SER A 299 -30.27 -6.37 16.76
N LYS A 300 -30.68 -7.64 16.93
CA LYS A 300 -29.75 -8.79 16.99
C LYS A 300 -29.04 -8.99 15.66
N MET A 301 -29.78 -8.96 14.55
CA MET A 301 -29.22 -9.04 13.19
C MET A 301 -28.25 -7.89 12.91
N ALA A 302 -28.60 -6.65 13.26
CA ALA A 302 -27.71 -5.51 13.08
C ALA A 302 -26.44 -5.62 13.92
N ARG A 303 -26.54 -6.08 15.17
CA ARG A 303 -25.36 -6.35 16.01
C ARG A 303 -24.47 -7.42 15.39
N PHE A 304 -25.05 -8.50 14.87
CA PHE A 304 -24.33 -9.55 14.17
C PHE A 304 -23.63 -9.01 12.92
N ALA A 305 -24.36 -8.31 12.03
CA ALA A 305 -23.80 -7.72 10.81
C ALA A 305 -22.65 -6.74 11.12
N MET A 306 -22.83 -5.85 12.10
CA MET A 306 -21.79 -4.89 12.48
C MET A 306 -20.58 -5.55 13.14
N LYS A 307 -20.75 -6.67 13.86
CA LYS A 307 -19.64 -7.48 14.37
C LYS A 307 -18.92 -8.24 13.25
N PHE A 308 -19.67 -8.80 12.30
CA PHE A 308 -19.12 -9.46 11.12
C PHE A 308 -18.24 -8.48 10.32
N GLN A 309 -18.67 -7.23 10.15
CA GLN A 309 -17.89 -6.20 9.48
C GLN A 309 -16.58 -5.83 10.20
N GLN A 310 -16.51 -5.95 11.54
CA GLN A 310 -15.25 -5.79 12.28
C GLN A 310 -14.30 -6.98 12.10
N TYR A 311 -14.80 -8.12 11.59
CA TYR A 311 -14.07 -9.37 11.45
C TYR A 311 -13.54 -9.61 10.03
N THR A 312 -14.29 -9.22 9.00
CA THR A 312 -13.83 -9.43 7.61
C THR A 312 -12.57 -8.61 7.29
N ALA A 313 -12.44 -7.40 7.83
CA ALA A 313 -11.31 -6.51 7.58
C ALA A 313 -9.96 -7.12 8.02
N PRO A 314 -9.78 -7.60 9.28
CA PRO A 314 -8.56 -8.30 9.67
C PRO A 314 -8.31 -9.58 8.86
N VAL A 315 -9.35 -10.33 8.49
CA VAL A 315 -9.17 -11.54 7.67
C VAL A 315 -8.58 -11.16 6.30
N MET A 316 -9.11 -10.13 5.64
CA MET A 316 -8.58 -9.64 4.36
C MET A 316 -7.12 -9.20 4.50
N ALA A 317 -6.81 -8.31 5.46
CA ALA A 317 -5.46 -7.80 5.67
C ALA A 317 -4.45 -8.93 5.92
N LYS A 318 -4.74 -9.82 6.87
CA LYS A 318 -3.80 -10.90 7.23
C LYS A 318 -3.65 -11.96 6.14
N ALA A 319 -4.68 -12.17 5.32
CA ALA A 319 -4.66 -13.17 4.25
C ALA A 319 -4.02 -12.63 2.96
N GLN A 320 -4.41 -11.44 2.52
CA GLN A 320 -3.91 -10.85 1.29
C GLN A 320 -2.53 -10.21 1.52
N GLU A 321 -2.46 -9.24 2.43
CA GLU A 321 -1.26 -8.41 2.61
C GLU A 321 -0.14 -9.14 3.35
N ASP A 322 -0.48 -9.90 4.40
CA ASP A 322 0.51 -10.55 5.26
C ASP A 322 0.67 -12.04 4.97
N THR A 323 0.09 -12.55 3.89
CA THR A 323 0.30 -13.96 3.50
C THR A 323 0.43 -14.11 1.99
N LEU A 324 -0.60 -13.78 1.21
CA LEU A 324 -0.59 -13.99 -0.23
C LEU A 324 0.49 -13.16 -0.95
N PHE A 325 0.71 -11.91 -0.54
CA PHE A 325 1.77 -11.05 -1.08
C PHE A 325 3.19 -11.59 -0.87
N TYR A 326 3.38 -12.55 0.04
CA TYR A 326 4.64 -13.25 0.25
C TYR A 326 4.70 -14.61 -0.46
N ARG A 327 3.61 -15.04 -1.10
CA ARG A 327 3.49 -16.30 -1.85
C ARG A 327 3.43 -16.08 -3.35
N ASP A 328 2.71 -15.08 -3.82
CA ASP A 328 2.64 -14.71 -5.24
C ASP A 328 3.81 -13.81 -5.61
N CYS A 329 4.94 -14.42 -5.98
CA CYS A 329 6.14 -13.66 -6.32
C CYS A 329 6.20 -13.29 -7.80
N ARG A 330 5.09 -13.27 -8.55
CA ARG A 330 5.09 -12.96 -9.99
C ARG A 330 5.75 -11.61 -10.30
N LEU A 331 5.34 -10.55 -9.59
CA LEU A 331 5.95 -9.23 -9.66
C LEU A 331 5.73 -8.50 -8.32
N LEU A 332 6.76 -8.44 -7.48
CA LEU A 332 6.64 -8.01 -6.09
C LEU A 332 6.26 -6.53 -5.91
N SER A 333 6.44 -5.68 -6.93
CA SER A 333 6.00 -4.29 -6.89
C SER A 333 4.49 -4.12 -6.91
N LEU A 334 3.73 -5.15 -7.32
CA LEU A 334 2.26 -5.15 -7.26
C LEU A 334 1.74 -5.62 -5.89
N ASN A 335 2.59 -6.26 -5.10
CA ASN A 335 2.27 -6.81 -3.78
C ASN A 335 2.48 -5.76 -2.70
N GLU A 336 1.59 -4.77 -2.71
CA GLU A 336 1.66 -3.59 -1.86
C GLU A 336 0.32 -3.35 -1.16
N VAL A 337 0.31 -2.66 -0.02
CA VAL A 337 -0.92 -2.30 0.70
C VAL A 337 -1.86 -1.49 -0.22
N GLY A 338 -3.10 -1.96 -0.37
CA GLY A 338 -4.06 -1.44 -1.37
C GLY A 338 -3.78 -1.84 -2.84
N GLY A 339 -2.76 -2.67 -3.06
CA GLY A 339 -2.48 -3.35 -4.31
C GLY A 339 -3.39 -4.54 -4.54
N ASP A 340 -3.64 -4.84 -5.82
CA ASP A 340 -4.35 -6.04 -6.23
C ASP A 340 -3.64 -6.62 -7.47
N PRO A 341 -2.77 -7.64 -7.27
CA PRO A 341 -1.98 -8.25 -8.33
C PRO A 341 -2.79 -8.83 -9.49
N ARG A 342 -4.12 -9.00 -9.37
CA ARG A 342 -4.99 -9.35 -10.53
C ARG A 342 -4.94 -8.28 -11.61
N ARG A 343 -4.79 -7.01 -11.21
CA ARG A 343 -4.57 -5.90 -12.14
C ARG A 343 -3.07 -5.71 -12.36
N PHE A 344 -2.55 -6.36 -13.39
CA PHE A 344 -1.12 -6.31 -13.69
C PHE A 344 -0.60 -4.92 -14.07
N SER A 345 -1.40 -4.13 -14.81
CA SER A 345 -1.01 -2.78 -15.24
C SER A 345 -2.21 -1.82 -15.29
N VAL A 346 -1.90 -0.52 -15.40
CA VAL A 346 -2.86 0.57 -15.53
C VAL A 346 -2.60 1.32 -16.83
N SER A 347 -3.62 1.42 -17.68
CA SER A 347 -3.57 2.23 -18.89
C SER A 347 -3.61 3.73 -18.56
N ARG A 348 -3.05 4.57 -19.44
CA ARG A 348 -3.10 6.03 -19.29
C ARG A 348 -4.53 6.54 -19.18
N THR A 349 -5.43 6.03 -20.03
CA THR A 349 -6.85 6.36 -20.00
C THR A 349 -7.48 6.07 -18.64
N ALA A 350 -7.21 4.90 -18.05
CA ALA A 350 -7.71 4.55 -16.73
C ALA A 350 -7.13 5.43 -15.62
N PHE A 351 -5.84 5.81 -15.72
CA PHE A 351 -5.21 6.75 -14.80
C PHE A 351 -5.84 8.15 -14.87
N HIS A 352 -6.06 8.67 -16.08
CA HIS A 352 -6.70 9.98 -16.28
C HIS A 352 -8.15 9.98 -15.78
N GLN A 353 -8.94 8.95 -16.11
CA GLN A 353 -10.31 8.80 -15.62
C GLN A 353 -10.38 8.74 -14.09
N ALA A 354 -9.49 7.99 -13.45
CA ALA A 354 -9.43 7.93 -11.99
C ALA A 354 -9.07 9.29 -11.36
N ASN A 355 -8.18 10.07 -11.98
CA ASN A 355 -7.85 11.41 -11.51
C ASN A 355 -8.98 12.43 -11.75
N GLN A 356 -9.73 12.31 -12.85
CA GLN A 356 -10.96 13.10 -13.07
C GLN A 356 -12.01 12.78 -12.00
N ALA A 357 -12.25 11.50 -11.72
CA ALA A 357 -13.17 11.06 -10.67
C ALA A 357 -12.72 11.56 -9.29
N ARG A 358 -11.41 11.50 -8.99
CA ARG A 358 -10.82 12.05 -7.77
C ARG A 358 -11.04 13.55 -7.65
N ARG A 359 -10.78 14.33 -8.70
CA ARG A 359 -11.04 15.78 -8.71
C ARG A 359 -12.50 16.11 -8.42
N GLN A 360 -13.44 15.30 -8.89
CA GLN A 360 -14.87 15.52 -8.69
C GLN A 360 -15.35 15.13 -7.29
N HIS A 361 -14.91 13.98 -6.78
CA HIS A 361 -15.50 13.39 -5.56
C HIS A 361 -14.61 13.54 -4.32
N TRP A 362 -13.29 13.48 -4.50
CA TRP A 362 -12.30 13.46 -3.41
C TRP A 362 -11.10 14.36 -3.73
N PRO A 363 -11.30 15.66 -4.07
CA PRO A 363 -10.23 16.54 -4.55
C PRO A 363 -9.11 16.80 -3.52
N ARG A 364 -9.34 16.41 -2.27
CA ARG A 364 -8.45 16.64 -1.13
C ARG A 364 -7.97 15.32 -0.49
N ALA A 365 -8.19 14.17 -1.12
CA ALA A 365 -7.63 12.91 -0.63
C ALA A 365 -6.09 12.95 -0.66
N MET A 366 -5.44 12.22 0.24
CA MET A 366 -3.98 12.11 0.22
C MET A 366 -3.52 11.33 -1.01
N LEU A 367 -2.36 11.71 -1.55
CA LEU A 367 -1.69 11.01 -2.64
C LEU A 367 -0.37 10.43 -2.09
N ALA A 368 -0.46 9.24 -1.53
CA ALA A 368 0.70 8.52 -1.00
C ALA A 368 1.36 7.66 -2.07
N THR A 369 2.66 7.45 -1.91
CA THR A 369 3.45 6.48 -2.67
C THR A 369 4.33 5.63 -1.73
N SER A 370 4.76 6.16 -0.60
CA SER A 370 5.37 5.40 0.49
C SER A 370 4.70 5.75 1.80
N THR A 371 4.66 4.80 2.72
CA THR A 371 4.16 4.97 4.09
C THR A 371 4.95 4.08 5.04
N HIS A 372 4.73 4.24 6.35
CA HIS A 372 5.29 3.37 7.38
C HIS A 372 4.78 1.91 7.33
N ASP A 373 3.68 1.65 6.61
CA ASP A 373 3.12 0.29 6.47
C ASP A 373 3.28 -0.31 5.07
N SER A 374 3.83 0.46 4.12
CA SER A 374 4.13 -0.04 2.79
C SER A 374 5.10 -1.21 2.86
N LYS A 375 4.84 -2.28 2.10
CA LYS A 375 5.68 -3.47 2.00
C LYS A 375 7.04 -3.14 1.40
N ARG A 376 7.10 -2.14 0.51
CA ARG A 376 8.29 -1.63 -0.20
C ARG A 376 8.15 -0.14 -0.41
N SER A 377 9.25 0.60 -0.37
CA SER A 377 9.25 2.02 -0.72
C SER A 377 8.91 2.25 -2.21
N GLU A 378 8.56 3.48 -2.55
CA GLU A 378 8.21 3.90 -3.90
C GLU A 378 9.34 3.70 -4.92
N ASP A 379 10.61 3.87 -4.52
CA ASP A 379 11.75 3.69 -5.41
C ASP A 379 12.11 2.20 -5.58
N VAL A 380 11.91 1.37 -4.55
CA VAL A 380 12.04 -0.09 -4.65
C VAL A 380 11.06 -0.63 -5.68
N ARG A 381 9.80 -0.19 -5.62
CA ARG A 381 8.77 -0.61 -6.58
C ARG A 381 9.08 -0.11 -7.99
N ALA A 382 9.54 1.14 -8.15
CA ALA A 382 9.93 1.69 -9.45
C ALA A 382 11.04 0.87 -10.13
N ARG A 383 12.02 0.35 -9.38
CA ARG A 383 13.06 -0.54 -9.89
C ARG A 383 12.54 -1.93 -10.25
N ILE A 384 11.69 -2.52 -9.40
CA ILE A 384 11.10 -3.83 -9.69
C ILE A 384 10.17 -3.77 -10.92
N ASN A 385 9.48 -2.65 -11.14
CA ASN A 385 8.61 -2.45 -12.31
C ASN A 385 9.37 -2.61 -13.65
N LEU A 386 10.68 -2.36 -13.69
CA LEU A 386 11.53 -2.57 -14.87
C LEU A 386 11.44 -4.01 -15.40
N LEU A 387 11.21 -4.99 -14.53
CA LEU A 387 11.08 -6.39 -14.94
C LEU A 387 9.96 -6.62 -15.96
N SER A 388 8.94 -5.76 -15.96
CA SER A 388 7.86 -5.81 -16.95
C SER A 388 8.31 -5.35 -18.35
N GLU A 389 9.39 -4.58 -18.46
CA GLU A 389 9.97 -4.15 -19.75
C GLU A 389 11.02 -5.13 -20.28
N ILE A 390 11.71 -5.86 -19.39
CA ILE A 390 12.80 -6.78 -19.73
C ILE A 390 12.54 -8.23 -19.29
N PRO A 391 11.35 -8.81 -19.55
CA PRO A 391 10.95 -10.10 -18.96
C PRO A 391 11.83 -11.28 -19.41
N ASP A 392 12.30 -11.27 -20.66
CA ASP A 392 13.14 -12.35 -21.19
C ASP A 392 14.56 -12.31 -20.64
N LEU A 393 15.15 -11.11 -20.52
CA LEU A 393 16.45 -10.93 -19.88
C LEU A 393 16.37 -11.35 -18.42
N TRP A 394 15.32 -10.93 -17.70
CA TRP A 394 15.08 -11.34 -16.32
C TRP A 394 15.01 -12.86 -16.16
N LYS A 395 14.21 -13.53 -16.99
CA LYS A 395 14.10 -15.01 -17.00
C LYS A 395 15.45 -15.69 -17.20
N GLN A 396 16.26 -15.21 -18.16
CA GLN A 396 17.58 -15.77 -18.43
C GLN A 396 18.52 -15.60 -17.23
N ARG A 397 18.54 -14.41 -16.62
CA ARG A 397 19.36 -14.07 -15.46
C ARG A 397 18.99 -14.90 -14.23
N VAL A 398 17.70 -14.99 -13.89
CA VAL A 398 17.21 -15.83 -12.78
C VAL A 398 17.65 -17.29 -12.94
N ARG A 399 17.48 -17.89 -14.12
CA ARG A 399 17.92 -19.29 -14.36
C ARG A 399 19.43 -19.45 -14.25
N ARG A 400 20.21 -18.41 -14.56
CA ARG A 400 21.66 -18.41 -14.39
C ARG A 400 22.03 -18.32 -12.90
N TRP A 401 21.43 -17.40 -12.17
CA TRP A 401 21.65 -17.22 -10.73
C TRP A 401 21.25 -18.44 -9.91
N GLN A 402 20.10 -19.05 -10.21
CA GLN A 402 19.68 -20.32 -9.60
C GLN A 402 20.72 -21.44 -9.80
N ARG A 403 21.43 -21.46 -10.94
CA ARG A 403 22.52 -22.40 -11.17
C ARG A 403 23.77 -22.06 -10.36
N HIS A 404 24.16 -20.79 -10.34
CA HIS A 404 25.32 -20.32 -9.55
C HIS A 404 25.12 -20.60 -8.04
N ASN A 405 23.91 -20.36 -7.54
CA ASN A 405 23.60 -20.42 -6.11
C ASN A 405 23.18 -21.80 -5.62
N ARG A 406 22.96 -22.77 -6.52
CA ARG A 406 22.50 -24.14 -6.19
C ARG A 406 23.32 -24.81 -5.09
N ARG A 407 24.64 -24.58 -5.06
CA ARG A 407 25.55 -25.16 -4.06
C ARG A 407 25.32 -24.65 -2.63
N HIS A 408 24.65 -23.51 -2.48
CA HIS A 408 24.37 -22.89 -1.18
C HIS A 408 23.03 -23.35 -0.59
N ALA A 409 22.14 -23.93 -1.40
CA ALA A 409 20.84 -24.41 -0.93
C ALA A 409 20.98 -25.74 -0.18
N ARG A 410 20.30 -25.87 0.96
CA ARG A 410 20.23 -27.12 1.72
C ARG A 410 18.95 -27.89 1.35
N ARG A 411 18.95 -29.22 1.50
CA ARG A 411 17.72 -30.03 1.40
C ARG A 411 17.24 -30.40 2.79
N LEU A 412 16.03 -29.96 3.15
CA LEU A 412 15.39 -30.22 4.43
C LEU A 412 14.02 -30.86 4.17
N ARG A 413 13.76 -32.02 4.80
CA ARG A 413 12.48 -32.76 4.70
C ARG A 413 11.97 -32.92 3.26
N GLY A 414 12.88 -33.18 2.31
CA GLY A 414 12.56 -33.37 0.88
C GLY A 414 12.51 -32.09 0.04
N HIS A 415 12.48 -30.90 0.65
CA HIS A 415 12.40 -29.61 -0.03
C HIS A 415 13.75 -28.88 -0.04
N ALA A 416 13.95 -27.98 -1.01
CA ALA A 416 15.08 -27.06 -0.99
C ALA A 416 14.78 -25.89 -0.04
N ALA A 417 15.80 -25.43 0.68
CA ALA A 417 15.79 -24.23 1.51
C ALA A 417 16.88 -23.27 1.01
N PRO A 418 16.52 -22.11 0.45
CA PRO A 418 15.16 -21.64 0.16
C PRO A 418 14.42 -22.46 -0.90
N SER A 419 13.08 -22.35 -0.92
CA SER A 419 12.28 -22.82 -2.04
C SER A 419 12.58 -21.98 -3.30
N ARG A 420 12.26 -22.49 -4.49
CA ARG A 420 12.47 -21.72 -5.73
C ARG A 420 11.65 -20.41 -5.77
N ASN A 421 10.50 -20.39 -5.10
CA ASN A 421 9.67 -19.19 -5.00
C ASN A 421 10.33 -18.13 -4.11
N GLU A 422 10.88 -18.54 -2.97
CA GLU A 422 11.63 -17.66 -2.07
C GLU A 422 12.93 -17.16 -2.69
N GLU A 423 13.61 -17.99 -3.47
CA GLU A 423 14.79 -17.57 -4.22
C GLU A 423 14.42 -16.53 -5.30
N TYR A 424 13.28 -16.70 -5.99
CA TYR A 424 12.74 -15.71 -6.92
C TYR A 424 12.36 -14.40 -6.21
N HIS A 425 11.77 -14.50 -5.02
CA HIS A 425 11.46 -13.37 -4.14
C HIS A 425 12.72 -12.60 -3.75
N LEU A 426 13.77 -13.32 -3.36
CA LEU A 426 15.07 -12.75 -3.00
C LEU A 426 15.63 -11.95 -4.16
N TYR A 427 15.67 -12.48 -5.38
CA TYR A 427 16.26 -11.76 -6.52
C TYR A 427 15.52 -10.46 -6.85
N GLN A 428 14.19 -10.44 -6.78
CA GLN A 428 13.43 -9.19 -6.98
C GLN A 428 13.66 -8.20 -5.84
N THR A 429 13.75 -8.70 -4.60
CA THR A 429 14.06 -7.87 -3.43
C THR A 429 15.43 -7.22 -3.61
N LEU A 430 16.45 -8.01 -3.96
CA LEU A 430 17.79 -7.51 -4.22
C LEU A 430 17.80 -6.45 -5.32
N LEU A 431 17.07 -6.67 -6.42
CA LEU A 431 16.99 -5.68 -7.51
C LEU A 431 16.38 -4.37 -7.04
N GLY A 432 15.28 -4.46 -6.27
CA GLY A 432 14.60 -3.29 -5.75
C GLY A 432 15.46 -2.49 -4.76
N THR A 433 16.23 -3.17 -3.91
CA THR A 433 16.96 -2.53 -2.81
C THR A 433 18.47 -2.39 -3.02
N TRP A 434 19.02 -2.79 -4.17
CA TRP A 434 20.46 -2.80 -4.39
C TRP A 434 21.06 -1.40 -4.15
N PRO A 435 22.11 -1.25 -3.33
CA PRO A 435 22.69 0.07 -3.07
C PRO A 435 23.31 0.66 -4.35
N ILE A 436 23.18 1.98 -4.51
CA ILE A 436 23.77 2.73 -5.63
C ILE A 436 24.46 3.98 -5.06
N PRO A 437 25.75 4.22 -5.35
CA PRO A 437 26.67 3.33 -6.10
C PRO A 437 26.88 1.99 -5.40
N HIS A 438 27.58 1.05 -6.07
CA HIS A 438 27.88 -0.26 -5.48
C HIS A 438 28.50 -0.08 -4.08
N PRO A 439 28.00 -0.78 -3.05
CA PRO A 439 28.40 -0.54 -1.68
C PRO A 439 29.86 -0.95 -1.46
N ALA A 440 30.56 -0.26 -0.56
CA ALA A 440 31.82 -0.73 -0.01
C ALA A 440 31.61 -2.04 0.78
N GLU A 441 32.67 -2.79 1.06
CA GLU A 441 32.56 -4.12 1.70
C GLU A 441 31.83 -4.08 3.06
N GLN A 442 32.06 -3.05 3.88
CA GLN A 442 31.40 -2.86 5.17
C GLN A 442 29.89 -2.57 5.01
N GLU A 443 29.51 -1.78 4.01
CA GLU A 443 28.12 -1.47 3.69
C GLU A 443 27.40 -2.71 3.14
N LEU A 444 28.10 -3.51 2.32
CA LEU A 444 27.59 -4.79 1.83
C LEU A 444 27.32 -5.78 2.98
N ALA A 445 28.16 -5.77 4.02
CA ALA A 445 27.94 -6.59 5.21
C ALA A 445 26.64 -6.21 5.95
N ARG A 446 26.41 -4.91 6.17
CA ARG A 446 25.15 -4.40 6.77
C ARG A 446 23.95 -4.68 5.88
N TYR A 447 24.10 -4.50 4.57
CA TYR A 447 23.06 -4.82 3.59
C TYR A 447 22.67 -6.30 3.64
N ARG A 448 23.65 -7.20 3.72
CA ARG A 448 23.42 -8.65 3.85
C ARG A 448 22.64 -9.00 5.11
N GLU A 449 22.92 -8.37 6.25
CA GLU A 449 22.16 -8.54 7.49
C GLU A 449 20.71 -8.06 7.31
N ARG A 450 20.51 -6.89 6.70
CA ARG A 450 19.19 -6.33 6.38
C ARG A 450 18.36 -7.28 5.52
N ILE A 451 18.93 -7.78 4.42
CA ILE A 451 18.23 -8.71 3.52
C ILE A 451 17.97 -10.06 4.21
N THR A 452 18.89 -10.55 5.04
CA THR A 452 18.68 -11.78 5.81
C THR A 452 17.50 -11.63 6.77
N ALA A 453 17.44 -10.55 7.54
CA ALA A 453 16.33 -10.26 8.44
C ALA A 453 14.99 -10.14 7.69
N TYR A 454 14.98 -9.46 6.55
CA TYR A 454 13.81 -9.35 5.70
C TYR A 454 13.34 -10.71 5.17
N MET A 455 14.24 -11.55 4.66
CA MET A 455 13.86 -12.87 4.12
C MET A 455 13.30 -13.79 5.21
N LEU A 456 13.82 -13.72 6.43
CA LEU A 456 13.26 -14.42 7.59
C LEU A 456 11.83 -13.93 7.92
N LYS A 457 11.60 -12.61 7.87
CA LYS A 457 10.24 -12.06 7.98
C LYS A 457 9.35 -12.56 6.84
N ALA A 458 9.82 -12.52 5.59
CA ALA A 458 9.06 -12.92 4.41
C ALA A 458 8.61 -14.39 4.47
N VAL A 459 9.49 -15.33 4.86
CA VAL A 459 9.11 -16.74 4.98
C VAL A 459 8.10 -16.99 6.12
N ARG A 460 8.22 -16.25 7.23
CA ARG A 460 7.26 -16.32 8.35
C ARG A 460 5.90 -15.74 7.98
N GLU A 461 5.86 -14.68 7.17
CA GLU A 461 4.61 -14.15 6.63
C GLU A 461 4.00 -15.07 5.57
N ALA A 462 4.83 -15.70 4.73
CA ALA A 462 4.37 -16.69 3.76
C ALA A 462 3.70 -17.90 4.44
N LYS A 463 4.09 -18.31 5.66
CA LYS A 463 3.43 -19.40 6.41
C LYS A 463 3.43 -20.75 5.65
N GLU A 464 4.42 -20.98 4.78
CA GLU A 464 4.55 -22.24 4.02
C GLU A 464 5.59 -23.18 4.65
N HIS A 465 6.75 -22.62 5.04
CA HIS A 465 7.88 -23.38 5.60
C HIS A 465 8.24 -22.97 7.03
N SER A 466 7.94 -21.73 7.43
CA SER A 466 8.06 -21.23 8.80
C SER A 466 6.90 -20.27 9.11
N SER A 467 6.66 -19.96 10.39
CA SER A 467 5.62 -19.00 10.80
C SER A 467 5.99 -18.32 12.11
N TRP A 468 5.37 -17.17 12.41
CA TRP A 468 5.51 -16.53 13.72
C TRP A 468 4.96 -17.38 14.87
N LEU A 469 3.97 -18.24 14.62
CA LEU A 469 3.35 -19.10 15.64
C LEU A 469 4.23 -20.29 16.01
N ASN A 470 4.87 -20.87 15.00
CA ASN A 470 5.76 -22.01 15.12
C ASN A 470 6.92 -21.85 14.14
N PRO A 471 8.00 -21.16 14.54
CA PRO A 471 9.19 -21.02 13.71
C PRO A 471 9.84 -22.38 13.45
N ASP A 472 10.31 -22.62 12.21
CA ASP A 472 11.15 -23.78 11.87
C ASP A 472 12.63 -23.34 11.87
N PRO A 473 13.39 -23.60 12.95
CA PRO A 473 14.76 -23.10 13.10
C PRO A 473 15.71 -23.66 12.05
N ASP A 474 15.54 -24.92 11.63
CA ASP A 474 16.40 -25.55 10.62
C ASP A 474 16.20 -24.88 9.25
N TYR A 475 14.94 -24.59 8.89
CA TYR A 475 14.63 -23.90 7.65
C TYR A 475 15.14 -22.46 7.65
N GLU A 476 14.93 -21.75 8.76
CA GLU A 476 15.38 -20.36 8.92
C GLU A 476 16.90 -20.24 8.90
N GLU A 477 17.63 -21.15 9.54
CA GLU A 477 19.09 -21.19 9.46
C GLU A 477 19.57 -21.47 8.03
N ALA A 478 18.93 -22.41 7.32
CA ALA A 478 19.28 -22.71 5.94
C ALA A 478 19.04 -21.50 5.01
N LEU A 479 17.91 -20.80 5.17
CA LEU A 479 17.61 -19.58 4.43
C LEU A 479 18.62 -18.47 4.73
N ALA A 480 18.93 -18.23 6.01
CA ALA A 480 19.90 -17.22 6.42
C ALA A 480 21.31 -17.52 5.90
N SER A 481 21.72 -18.80 5.96
CA SER A 481 23.00 -19.28 5.42
C SER A 481 23.06 -19.11 3.90
N PHE A 482 21.96 -19.39 3.19
CA PHE A 482 21.87 -19.16 1.75
C PHE A 482 22.07 -17.68 1.42
N VAL A 483 21.26 -16.78 1.98
CA VAL A 483 21.34 -15.32 1.74
C VAL A 483 22.76 -14.81 2.06
N THR A 484 23.31 -15.25 3.20
CA THR A 484 24.66 -14.85 3.61
C THR A 484 25.72 -15.30 2.60
N SER A 485 25.57 -16.50 2.05
CA SER A 485 26.51 -17.07 1.08
C SER A 485 26.42 -16.40 -0.29
N VAL A 486 25.21 -16.11 -0.79
CA VAL A 486 25.05 -15.49 -2.13
C VAL A 486 25.58 -14.05 -2.13
N LEU A 487 25.51 -13.35 -1.00
CA LEU A 487 26.01 -11.97 -0.84
C LEU A 487 27.42 -11.89 -0.24
N ARG A 488 28.15 -13.00 -0.14
CA ARG A 488 29.53 -12.99 0.35
C ARG A 488 30.46 -12.40 -0.72
N PRO A 489 31.26 -11.37 -0.40
CA PRO A 489 32.25 -10.84 -1.35
C PRO A 489 33.32 -11.89 -1.65
N GLY A 490 33.82 -11.89 -2.89
CA GLY A 490 34.90 -12.78 -3.31
C GLY A 490 34.92 -12.97 -4.82
N ARG A 491 36.11 -13.14 -5.40
CA ARG A 491 36.30 -13.32 -6.84
C ARG A 491 35.60 -14.57 -7.39
N ASP A 492 35.39 -15.58 -6.55
CA ASP A 492 34.70 -16.83 -6.91
C ASP A 492 33.16 -16.74 -6.78
N ASN A 493 32.62 -15.59 -6.40
CA ASN A 493 31.18 -15.35 -6.35
C ASN A 493 30.66 -14.86 -7.71
N LEU A 494 30.46 -15.81 -8.62
CA LEU A 494 29.91 -15.57 -9.96
C LEU A 494 28.50 -14.99 -9.96
N PHE A 495 27.72 -15.19 -8.87
CA PHE A 495 26.40 -14.58 -8.75
C PHE A 495 26.51 -13.09 -8.48
N LEU A 496 27.29 -12.71 -7.46
CA LEU A 496 27.41 -11.31 -7.04
C LEU A 496 27.97 -10.43 -8.17
N ALA A 497 29.00 -10.91 -8.88
CA ALA A 497 29.55 -10.17 -10.03
C ALA A 497 28.52 -9.97 -11.15
N ASP A 498 27.83 -11.04 -11.57
CA ASP A 498 26.82 -10.99 -12.63
C ASP A 498 25.58 -10.18 -12.23
N PHE A 499 25.20 -10.22 -10.95
CA PHE A 499 24.07 -9.48 -10.40
C PHE A 499 24.37 -7.99 -10.28
N SER A 500 25.56 -7.62 -9.80
CA SER A 500 26.00 -6.22 -9.73
C SER A 500 26.06 -5.59 -11.11
N GLU A 501 26.67 -6.26 -12.09
CA GLU A 501 26.72 -5.80 -13.49
C GLU A 501 25.31 -5.62 -14.07
N PHE A 502 24.41 -6.58 -13.81
CA PHE A 502 23.01 -6.47 -14.23
C PHE A 502 22.33 -5.25 -13.61
N CYS A 503 22.52 -5.00 -12.31
CA CYS A 503 21.93 -3.85 -11.64
C CYS A 503 22.50 -2.53 -12.15
N GLU A 504 23.82 -2.43 -12.36
CA GLU A 504 24.48 -1.23 -12.91
C GLU A 504 23.89 -0.85 -14.27
N GLY A 505 23.64 -1.83 -15.14
CA GLY A 505 23.08 -1.57 -16.47
C GLY A 505 21.64 -1.06 -16.50
N ILE A 506 20.82 -1.34 -15.47
CA ILE A 506 19.37 -1.04 -15.53
C ILE A 506 18.87 -0.08 -14.44
N SER A 507 19.62 0.11 -13.37
CA SER A 507 19.11 0.83 -12.20
C SER A 507 18.75 2.29 -12.49
N ARG A 508 19.46 2.93 -13.43
CA ARG A 508 19.16 4.30 -13.88
C ARG A 508 17.73 4.45 -14.36
N PHE A 509 17.17 3.44 -15.03
CA PHE A 509 15.79 3.49 -15.56
C PHE A 509 14.75 3.48 -14.44
N GLY A 510 15.04 2.78 -13.33
CA GLY A 510 14.18 2.76 -12.15
C GLY A 510 14.16 4.11 -11.43
N LEU A 511 15.31 4.78 -11.35
CA LEU A 511 15.41 6.14 -10.81
C LEU A 511 14.64 7.15 -11.68
N LEU A 512 14.79 7.07 -13.00
CA LEU A 512 14.06 7.92 -13.95
C LEU A 512 12.54 7.70 -13.88
N ASN A 513 12.08 6.43 -13.83
CA ASN A 513 10.66 6.11 -13.61
C ASN A 513 10.17 6.69 -12.27
N SER A 514 10.99 6.69 -11.22
CA SER A 514 10.61 7.28 -9.94
C SER A 514 10.48 8.81 -9.98
N LEU A 515 11.33 9.52 -10.75
CA LEU A 515 11.15 10.95 -10.97
C LEU A 515 9.80 11.26 -11.66
N SER A 516 9.43 10.48 -12.68
CA SER A 516 8.12 10.60 -13.34
C SER A 516 6.97 10.30 -12.38
N GLN A 517 7.10 9.27 -11.54
CA GLN A 517 6.13 8.94 -10.50
C GLN A 517 5.95 10.11 -9.52
N LEU A 518 7.05 10.71 -9.06
CA LEU A 518 7.04 11.87 -8.18
C LEU A 518 6.33 13.07 -8.84
N LEU A 519 6.66 13.40 -10.10
CA LEU A 519 6.01 14.49 -10.82
C LEU A 519 4.48 14.28 -10.91
N LEU A 520 4.04 13.08 -11.27
CA LEU A 520 2.61 12.76 -11.35
C LEU A 520 1.93 12.81 -9.98
N LYS A 521 2.58 12.34 -8.91
CA LYS A 521 2.11 12.50 -7.52
C LYS A 521 1.92 13.96 -7.16
N LEU A 522 2.90 14.81 -7.47
CA LEU A 522 2.90 16.22 -7.12
C LEU A 522 2.00 17.08 -8.02
N THR A 523 1.43 16.57 -9.11
CA THR A 523 0.59 17.37 -10.04
C THR A 523 -0.83 16.87 -10.18
N SER A 524 -1.10 15.62 -9.76
CA SER A 524 -2.45 15.05 -9.72
C SER A 524 -3.37 15.78 -8.72
N PRO A 525 -4.71 15.70 -8.89
CA PRO A 525 -5.68 16.24 -7.93
C PRO A 525 -5.60 15.51 -6.59
N GLY A 526 -5.47 16.24 -5.49
CA GLY A 526 -5.26 15.70 -4.15
C GLY A 526 -4.16 16.42 -3.38
N VAL A 527 -3.90 15.94 -2.17
CA VAL A 527 -2.85 16.43 -1.27
C VAL A 527 -1.66 15.46 -1.32
N PRO A 528 -0.56 15.80 -2.01
CA PRO A 528 0.59 14.91 -2.09
C PRO A 528 1.21 14.67 -0.72
N ASP A 529 1.47 13.39 -0.42
CA ASP A 529 2.16 12.96 0.78
C ASP A 529 3.60 12.53 0.45
N ILE A 530 4.53 12.87 1.34
CA ILE A 530 5.94 12.49 1.24
C ILE A 530 6.32 11.88 2.58
N TYR A 531 6.52 10.57 2.58
CA TYR A 531 7.07 9.87 3.73
C TYR A 531 8.48 10.38 4.03
N GLN A 532 8.83 10.48 5.31
CA GLN A 532 10.11 11.07 5.74
C GLN A 532 11.31 10.42 5.03
N GLY A 533 12.16 11.23 4.38
CA GLY A 533 13.33 10.76 3.63
C GLY A 533 13.07 10.52 2.14
N ASN A 534 11.81 10.40 1.70
CA ASN A 534 11.45 10.13 0.29
C ASN A 534 11.59 11.36 -0.63
N GLU A 535 11.99 12.52 -0.10
CA GLU A 535 12.55 13.62 -0.91
C GLU A 535 13.84 13.21 -1.63
N LEU A 536 14.54 12.20 -1.11
CA LEU A 536 15.68 11.50 -1.70
C LEU A 536 15.30 10.06 -2.07
N TRP A 537 16.26 9.32 -2.60
CA TRP A 537 16.05 7.90 -2.89
C TRP A 537 15.93 7.10 -1.60
N ASP A 538 14.82 6.39 -1.45
CA ASP A 538 14.59 5.49 -0.32
C ASP A 538 14.47 4.05 -0.84
N PHE A 539 15.35 3.16 -0.36
CA PHE A 539 15.35 1.74 -0.72
C PHE A 539 14.91 0.82 0.43
N SER A 540 13.98 1.32 1.26
CA SER A 540 13.47 0.59 2.41
C SER A 540 12.43 -0.49 2.06
N LEU A 541 12.47 -1.58 2.82
CA LEU A 541 11.47 -2.63 2.83
C LEU A 541 10.43 -2.40 3.96
N VAL A 542 9.51 -3.34 4.12
CA VAL A 542 8.50 -3.33 5.19
C VAL A 542 9.10 -3.15 6.58
N ASP A 543 8.33 -2.57 7.50
CA ASP A 543 8.62 -2.45 8.94
C ASP A 543 9.38 -3.66 9.51
N PRO A 544 10.48 -3.48 10.26
CA PRO A 544 11.04 -2.21 10.74
C PRO A 544 12.00 -1.51 9.79
N ASP A 545 12.19 -2.00 8.57
CA ASP A 545 13.20 -1.44 7.67
C ASP A 545 12.86 -0.02 7.20
N ASN A 546 11.58 0.28 6.94
CA ASN A 546 11.12 1.64 6.63
C ASN A 546 11.00 2.57 7.85
N ARG A 547 11.57 2.20 9.01
CA ARG A 547 11.54 2.98 10.25
C ARG A 547 12.93 3.44 10.71
N HIS A 548 13.96 3.29 9.87
CA HIS A 548 15.28 3.83 10.17
C HIS A 548 15.22 5.37 10.34
N PRO A 549 16.06 5.94 11.21
CA PRO A 549 16.19 7.39 11.33
C PRO A 549 16.58 8.04 9.99
N VAL A 550 15.98 9.19 9.70
CA VAL A 550 16.27 9.98 8.49
C VAL A 550 17.39 10.98 8.77
N ASP A 551 18.38 11.05 7.88
CA ASP A 551 19.43 12.06 7.93
C ASP A 551 18.97 13.38 7.29
N PHE A 552 18.26 14.19 8.07
CA PHE A 552 17.79 15.51 7.62
C PHE A 552 18.94 16.50 7.39
N LEU A 553 20.11 16.31 8.02
CA LEU A 553 21.27 17.18 7.79
C LEU A 553 21.83 16.96 6.39
N GLN A 554 21.90 15.72 5.93
CA GLN A 554 22.26 15.40 4.55
C GLN A 554 21.27 16.02 3.56
N ALA A 555 19.97 15.88 3.79
CA ALA A 555 18.95 16.47 2.93
C ALA A 555 19.06 18.00 2.87
N GLN A 556 19.32 18.66 4.00
CA GLN A 556 19.56 20.11 4.06
C GLN A 556 20.81 20.53 3.29
N HIS A 557 21.90 19.77 3.41
CA HIS A 557 23.14 20.05 2.68
C HIS A 557 22.93 19.96 1.15
N LEU A 558 22.32 18.86 0.68
CA LEU A 558 22.01 18.67 -0.73
C LEU A 558 21.03 19.73 -1.27
N LEU A 559 20.07 20.19 -0.44
CA LEU A 559 19.19 21.28 -0.81
C LEU A 559 19.94 22.62 -0.93
N GLY A 560 20.94 22.84 -0.07
CA GLY A 560 21.86 23.97 -0.15
C GLY A 560 22.70 23.95 -1.43
N ASP A 561 23.22 22.79 -1.82
CA ASP A 561 23.98 22.63 -3.08
C ASP A 561 23.10 22.96 -4.31
N LEU A 562 21.82 22.59 -4.26
CA LEU A 562 20.86 22.94 -5.31
C LEU A 562 20.58 24.45 -5.38
N ALA A 563 20.74 25.21 -4.29
CA ALA A 563 20.53 26.66 -4.30
C ALA A 563 21.52 27.38 -5.23
N GLY A 564 22.76 26.88 -5.34
CA GLY A 564 23.73 27.38 -6.31
C GLY A 564 23.32 27.09 -7.75
N ILE A 565 22.71 25.93 -8.01
CA ILE A 565 22.14 25.60 -9.32
C ILE A 565 20.95 26.52 -9.65
N PHE A 566 20.10 26.84 -8.68
CA PHE A 566 18.93 27.71 -8.85
C PHE A 566 19.24 29.20 -9.03
N ALA A 567 20.50 29.64 -8.88
CA ALA A 567 20.85 31.05 -8.90
C ALA A 567 20.74 31.71 -10.29
N GLU A 568 20.77 30.91 -11.36
CA GLU A 568 20.67 31.37 -12.75
C GLU A 568 19.41 30.79 -13.41
N GLU A 569 18.54 31.64 -13.99
CA GLU A 569 17.40 31.20 -14.81
C GLU A 569 17.49 31.85 -16.21
N PRO A 570 17.32 31.09 -17.32
CA PRO A 570 17.14 29.64 -17.39
C PRO A 570 18.39 28.87 -16.92
N LEU A 571 18.16 27.66 -16.39
CA LEU A 571 19.23 26.77 -15.93
C LEU A 571 20.08 26.33 -17.12
N SER A 572 21.40 26.39 -16.96
CA SER A 572 22.30 25.92 -18.00
C SER A 572 22.16 24.41 -18.26
N GLY A 573 22.17 24.01 -19.53
CA GLY A 573 22.16 22.60 -19.94
C GLY A 573 23.21 21.73 -19.21
N PRO A 574 24.46 22.19 -19.01
CA PRO A 574 25.46 21.45 -18.23
C PRO A 574 25.07 21.18 -16.77
N ALA A 575 24.39 22.12 -16.10
CA ALA A 575 23.94 21.92 -14.72
C ALA A 575 22.88 20.82 -14.62
N LEU A 576 21.92 20.81 -15.55
CA LEU A 576 20.89 19.78 -15.67
C LEU A 576 21.49 18.41 -16.03
N ALA A 577 22.42 18.38 -16.98
CA ALA A 577 23.14 17.17 -17.35
C ALA A 577 23.95 16.60 -16.17
N SER A 578 24.51 17.45 -15.30
CA SER A 578 25.22 17.02 -14.09
C SER A 578 24.30 16.28 -13.11
N LEU A 579 23.07 16.76 -12.90
CA LEU A 579 22.07 16.08 -12.06
C LEU A 579 21.73 14.68 -12.60
N LEU A 580 21.71 14.52 -13.93
CA LEU A 580 21.45 13.23 -14.58
C LEU A 580 22.68 12.31 -14.58
N ALA A 581 23.89 12.86 -14.71
CA ALA A 581 25.13 12.11 -14.63
C ALA A 581 25.37 11.56 -13.21
N THR A 582 24.88 12.25 -12.19
CA THR A 582 25.04 11.89 -10.77
C THR A 582 23.74 11.42 -10.12
N LEU A 583 22.80 10.86 -10.90
CA LEU A 583 21.46 10.45 -10.44
C LEU A 583 21.46 9.72 -9.08
N ALA A 584 22.45 8.89 -8.80
CA ALA A 584 22.55 8.11 -7.57
C ALA A 584 22.58 8.94 -6.28
N ASP A 585 23.01 10.21 -6.33
CA ASP A 585 23.16 11.07 -5.14
C ASP A 585 21.85 11.66 -4.60
N GLY A 586 20.74 11.52 -5.34
CA GLY A 586 19.41 11.98 -4.93
C GLY A 586 19.09 13.44 -5.24
N ARG A 587 20.06 14.25 -5.69
CA ARG A 587 19.83 15.68 -6.00
C ARG A 587 18.79 15.89 -7.09
N ALA A 588 18.71 15.01 -8.08
CA ALA A 588 17.68 15.08 -9.13
C ALA A 588 16.25 14.91 -8.55
N LYS A 589 16.05 14.01 -7.59
CA LYS A 589 14.74 13.82 -6.94
C LYS A 589 14.39 14.98 -6.02
N LEU A 590 15.37 15.49 -5.27
CA LEU A 590 15.21 16.66 -4.42
C LEU A 590 14.93 17.93 -5.24
N PHE A 591 15.55 18.07 -6.41
CA PHE A 591 15.30 19.14 -7.38
C PHE A 591 13.83 19.13 -7.86
N VAL A 592 13.33 17.98 -8.34
CA VAL A 592 11.92 17.85 -8.78
C VAL A 592 10.96 18.10 -7.63
N THR A 593 11.24 17.56 -6.44
CA THR A 593 10.43 17.74 -5.23
C THR A 593 10.34 19.22 -4.86
N SER A 594 11.48 19.88 -4.69
CA SER A 594 11.56 21.27 -4.24
C SER A 594 10.92 22.25 -5.22
N ARG A 595 11.26 22.18 -6.52
CA ARG A 595 10.70 23.07 -7.56
C ARG A 595 9.18 22.91 -7.66
N THR A 596 8.69 21.66 -7.69
CA THR A 596 7.26 21.41 -7.84
C THR A 596 6.47 21.83 -6.59
N LEU A 597 6.98 21.54 -5.38
CA LEU A 597 6.29 21.95 -4.14
C LEU A 597 6.29 23.47 -3.94
N HIS A 598 7.39 24.16 -4.26
CA HIS A 598 7.43 25.62 -4.22
C HIS A 598 6.45 26.23 -5.22
N PHE A 599 6.36 25.66 -6.41
CA PHE A 599 5.37 26.06 -7.41
C PHE A 599 3.94 25.83 -6.90
N ARG A 600 3.64 24.64 -6.33
CA ARG A 600 2.34 24.37 -5.69
C ARG A 600 1.99 25.37 -4.59
N ARG A 601 2.97 25.77 -3.79
CA ARG A 601 2.77 26.75 -2.70
C ARG A 601 2.44 28.14 -3.25
N LYS A 602 3.00 28.53 -4.40
CA LYS A 602 2.71 29.81 -5.06
C LYS A 602 1.37 29.83 -5.77
N HIS A 603 0.88 28.68 -6.27
CA HIS A 603 -0.35 28.56 -7.04
C HIS A 603 -1.39 27.64 -6.35
N PRO A 604 -1.76 27.87 -5.08
CA PRO A 604 -2.58 26.92 -4.31
C PRO A 604 -3.96 26.68 -4.93
N ALA A 605 -4.59 27.71 -5.51
CA ALA A 605 -5.90 27.61 -6.16
C ALA A 605 -5.86 26.70 -7.39
N LEU A 606 -4.83 26.80 -8.24
CA LEU A 606 -4.66 25.95 -9.42
C LEU A 606 -4.61 24.47 -9.05
N PHE A 607 -3.89 24.12 -7.98
CA PHE A 607 -3.78 22.72 -7.55
C PHE A 607 -4.99 22.22 -6.76
N ALA A 608 -5.66 23.08 -5.98
CA ALA A 608 -6.84 22.72 -5.21
C ALA A 608 -8.11 22.62 -6.08
N GLU A 609 -8.27 23.54 -7.03
CA GLU A 609 -9.52 23.76 -7.77
C GLU A 609 -9.37 23.64 -9.29
N GLY A 610 -8.16 23.68 -9.84
CA GLY A 610 -7.98 23.59 -11.29
C GLY A 610 -8.59 22.31 -11.87
N ALA A 611 -9.20 22.44 -13.04
CA ALA A 611 -9.68 21.33 -13.85
C ALA A 611 -8.54 20.35 -14.15
N TYR A 612 -8.87 19.10 -14.44
CA TYR A 612 -7.91 18.07 -14.78
C TYR A 612 -8.24 17.50 -16.17
N GLU A 613 -7.24 17.46 -17.05
CA GLU A 613 -7.35 16.88 -18.37
C GLU A 613 -6.14 15.99 -18.65
N GLY A 614 -6.35 14.80 -19.22
CA GLY A 614 -5.26 13.98 -19.75
C GLY A 614 -5.02 14.37 -21.21
N LEU A 615 -3.79 14.78 -21.54
CA LEU A 615 -3.48 15.24 -22.89
C LEU A 615 -3.12 14.07 -23.80
N ALA A 616 -3.57 14.15 -25.06
CA ALA A 616 -3.22 13.18 -26.07
C ALA A 616 -1.75 13.36 -26.51
N VAL A 617 -1.09 12.24 -26.81
CA VAL A 617 0.27 12.21 -27.30
C VAL A 617 0.29 11.40 -28.58
N HIS A 618 0.88 11.96 -29.63
CA HIS A 618 1.00 11.36 -30.96
C HIS A 618 2.48 11.09 -31.29
N GLY A 619 2.73 10.15 -32.21
CA GLY A 619 4.07 9.72 -32.60
C GLY A 619 4.48 8.36 -32.01
N GLU A 620 5.60 7.83 -32.49
CA GLU A 620 6.05 6.46 -32.20
C GLU A 620 6.38 6.25 -30.72
N ALA A 621 7.02 7.23 -30.07
CA ALA A 621 7.33 7.16 -28.64
C ALA A 621 6.14 7.57 -27.74
N GLY A 622 4.96 7.82 -28.31
CA GLY A 622 3.80 8.31 -27.57
C GLY A 622 3.37 7.41 -26.42
N ARG A 623 3.56 6.07 -26.52
CA ARG A 623 3.25 5.13 -25.42
C ARG A 623 4.10 5.32 -24.16
N HIS A 624 5.26 5.96 -24.30
CA HIS A 624 6.22 6.24 -23.24
C HIS A 624 5.92 7.53 -22.48
N LEU A 625 4.76 8.17 -22.69
CA LEU A 625 4.40 9.42 -22.04
C LEU A 625 3.03 9.35 -21.36
N CYS A 626 2.97 9.88 -20.14
CA CYS A 626 1.74 10.25 -19.45
C CYS A 626 1.75 11.76 -19.23
N VAL A 627 0.79 12.46 -19.86
CA VAL A 627 0.73 13.92 -19.83
C VAL A 627 -0.60 14.36 -19.26
N LEU A 628 -0.57 15.30 -18.31
CA LEU A 628 -1.77 15.88 -17.73
C LEU A 628 -1.69 17.39 -17.72
N ALA A 629 -2.85 18.04 -17.82
CA ALA A 629 -3.01 19.47 -17.66
C ALA A 629 -3.86 19.78 -16.42
N ARG A 630 -3.48 20.85 -15.71
CA ARG A 630 -4.31 21.54 -14.72
C ARG A 630 -4.59 22.95 -15.22
N SER A 631 -5.86 23.34 -15.23
CA SER A 631 -6.28 24.66 -15.73
C SER A 631 -7.24 25.35 -14.77
N LEU A 632 -7.01 26.62 -14.48
CA LEU A 632 -7.90 27.45 -13.68
C LEU A 632 -7.83 28.89 -14.19
N ALA A 633 -8.97 29.43 -14.63
CA ALA A 633 -9.02 30.72 -15.32
C ALA A 633 -7.99 30.76 -16.47
N GLU A 634 -7.08 31.74 -16.44
CA GLU A 634 -6.03 31.95 -17.44
C GLU A 634 -4.74 31.14 -17.17
N GLU A 635 -4.64 30.49 -16.01
CA GLU A 635 -3.49 29.68 -15.64
C GLU A 635 -3.62 28.25 -16.18
N GLN A 636 -2.54 27.73 -16.75
CA GLN A 636 -2.44 26.32 -17.11
C GLN A 636 -1.06 25.76 -16.81
N LEU A 637 -1.07 24.55 -16.26
CA LEU A 637 0.08 23.74 -15.95
C LEU A 637 0.00 22.44 -16.75
N ILE A 638 1.07 22.02 -17.40
CA ILE A 638 1.18 20.74 -18.11
C ILE A 638 2.35 19.98 -17.51
N ALA A 639 2.08 18.80 -16.95
CA ALA A 639 3.12 17.90 -16.45
C ALA A 639 3.38 16.80 -17.48
N VAL A 640 4.63 16.71 -17.93
CA VAL A 640 5.09 15.75 -18.94
C VAL A 640 5.96 14.70 -18.24
N ALA A 641 5.42 13.49 -18.07
CA ALA A 641 6.08 12.41 -17.34
C ALA A 641 6.27 11.18 -18.23
N PRO A 642 7.50 10.88 -18.65
CA PRO A 642 7.81 9.63 -19.34
C PRO A 642 7.62 8.39 -18.47
N ARG A 643 7.42 7.26 -19.12
CA ARG A 643 7.35 5.92 -18.53
C ARG A 643 8.06 4.95 -19.44
N PHE A 644 8.51 3.84 -18.86
CA PHE A 644 9.14 2.75 -19.59
C PHE A 644 10.48 3.14 -20.22
N PHE A 645 11.39 3.69 -19.38
CA PHE A 645 12.70 4.14 -19.83
C PHE A 645 13.59 3.01 -20.35
N ALA A 646 13.47 1.78 -19.84
CA ALA A 646 14.32 0.67 -20.27
C ALA A 646 14.04 0.26 -21.72
N SER A 647 12.77 0.27 -22.12
CA SER A 647 12.35 0.03 -23.50
C SER A 647 12.53 1.26 -24.40
N LEU A 648 12.32 2.48 -23.87
CA LEU A 648 12.51 3.73 -24.61
C LEU A 648 13.98 3.96 -25.01
N LEU A 649 14.91 3.72 -24.07
CA LEU A 649 16.35 3.95 -24.25
C LEU A 649 17.10 2.67 -24.64
N SER A 650 16.37 1.64 -25.08
CA SER A 650 16.98 0.36 -25.47
C SER A 650 17.94 0.56 -26.64
N GLY A 651 19.18 0.08 -26.51
CA GLY A 651 20.22 0.24 -27.53
C GLY A 651 20.98 1.57 -27.46
N HIS A 652 20.70 2.41 -26.46
CA HIS A 652 21.39 3.68 -26.24
C HIS A 652 22.16 3.67 -24.90
N ASP A 653 23.48 3.72 -24.97
CA ASP A 653 24.35 3.80 -23.77
C ASP A 653 24.75 5.24 -23.42
N ALA A 654 24.58 6.17 -24.37
CA ALA A 654 24.90 7.58 -24.21
C ALA A 654 24.01 8.27 -23.15
N PRO A 655 24.48 9.39 -22.56
CA PRO A 655 23.68 10.24 -21.69
C PRO A 655 22.33 10.62 -22.32
N TYR A 656 21.29 10.75 -21.49
CA TYR A 656 19.93 11.07 -21.95
C TYR A 656 19.88 12.31 -22.85
N SER A 657 20.61 13.38 -22.50
CA SER A 657 20.70 14.62 -23.28
C SER A 657 21.12 14.42 -24.72
N ASP A 658 21.95 13.40 -24.99
CA ASP A 658 22.57 13.17 -26.29
C ASP A 658 21.65 12.36 -27.21
N VAL A 659 20.69 11.64 -26.63
CA VAL A 659 19.77 10.77 -27.34
C VAL A 659 18.32 11.26 -27.31
N ALA A 660 18.00 12.28 -26.51
CA ALA A 660 16.64 12.79 -26.33
C ALA A 660 15.96 13.13 -27.67
N GLU A 661 16.64 13.85 -28.56
CA GLU A 661 16.09 14.24 -29.86
C GLU A 661 15.76 13.01 -30.73
N THR A 662 16.68 12.05 -30.81
CA THR A 662 16.52 10.80 -31.57
C THR A 662 15.41 9.93 -31.01
N VAL A 663 15.37 9.78 -29.68
CA VAL A 663 14.45 8.89 -28.96
C VAL A 663 13.01 9.41 -29.01
N TRP A 664 12.81 10.73 -28.89
CA TRP A 664 11.49 11.32 -28.96
C TRP A 664 11.04 11.58 -30.40
N GLY A 665 11.97 11.84 -31.32
CA GLY A 665 11.70 12.00 -32.75
C GLY A 665 10.58 13.00 -33.02
N GLN A 666 9.55 12.56 -33.75
CA GLN A 666 8.38 13.38 -34.12
C GLN A 666 7.22 13.27 -33.11
N THR A 667 7.50 12.82 -31.88
CA THR A 667 6.46 12.69 -30.85
C THR A 667 6.02 14.07 -30.37
N CYS A 668 4.71 14.31 -30.33
CA CYS A 668 4.13 15.60 -29.98
C CYS A 668 2.97 15.45 -28.99
N ILE A 669 2.77 16.48 -28.17
CA ILE A 669 1.69 16.58 -27.19
C ILE A 669 0.62 17.51 -27.75
N SER A 670 -0.61 17.02 -27.83
CA SER A 670 -1.76 17.82 -28.25
C SER A 670 -2.21 18.78 -27.16
N LEU A 671 -2.31 20.06 -27.50
CA LEU A 671 -2.87 21.07 -26.61
C LEU A 671 -4.39 21.21 -26.83
N PRO A 672 -5.15 21.55 -25.77
CA PRO A 672 -6.59 21.81 -25.89
C PRO A 672 -6.86 23.13 -26.65
N ASP A 673 -7.92 23.15 -27.47
CA ASP A 673 -8.26 24.24 -28.43
C ASP A 673 -8.52 25.63 -27.82
N LYS A 674 -8.63 25.74 -26.49
CA LYS A 674 -8.95 27.01 -25.81
C LYS A 674 -7.66 27.77 -25.47
N ALA A 675 -7.35 28.74 -26.32
CA ALA A 675 -6.26 29.71 -26.18
C ALA A 675 -4.90 29.04 -25.97
N ALA A 676 -4.32 28.44 -27.03
CA ALA A 676 -2.91 28.05 -26.98
C ALA A 676 -2.10 29.30 -26.61
N ALA A 677 -1.29 29.21 -25.55
CA ALA A 677 -0.41 30.32 -25.23
C ALA A 677 0.60 30.51 -26.35
N GLU A 678 1.08 31.74 -26.50
CA GLU A 678 2.24 32.02 -27.33
C GLU A 678 3.47 31.22 -26.86
N SER A 679 3.59 30.97 -25.55
CA SER A 679 4.67 30.17 -24.97
C SER A 679 4.32 29.58 -23.60
N TYR A 680 5.01 28.51 -23.23
CA TYR A 680 5.00 27.90 -21.91
C TYR A 680 6.38 27.96 -21.30
N ARG A 681 6.47 28.36 -20.03
CA ARG A 681 7.72 28.33 -19.28
C ARG A 681 7.88 26.98 -18.59
N ASP A 682 8.99 26.30 -18.79
CA ASP A 682 9.32 25.11 -17.99
C ASP A 682 9.77 25.52 -16.59
N ILE A 683 9.08 25.04 -15.57
CA ILE A 683 9.39 25.31 -14.16
C ILE A 683 10.66 24.58 -13.72
N PHE A 684 11.08 23.51 -14.41
CA PHE A 684 12.35 22.87 -14.10
C PHE A 684 13.51 23.63 -14.70
N THR A 685 13.51 23.86 -16.01
CA THR A 685 14.67 24.46 -16.70
C THR A 685 14.62 25.98 -16.83
N GLY A 686 13.45 26.60 -16.75
CA GLY A 686 13.26 28.03 -17.02
C GLY A 686 13.14 28.38 -18.51
N GLU A 687 13.33 27.41 -19.41
CA GLU A 687 13.22 27.57 -20.86
C GLU A 687 11.78 27.89 -21.29
N MET A 688 11.67 28.57 -22.43
CA MET A 688 10.38 28.94 -23.03
C MET A 688 10.09 28.06 -24.25
N HIS A 689 9.04 27.25 -24.16
CA HIS A 689 8.61 26.35 -25.23
C HIS A 689 7.41 26.94 -25.97
N HIS A 690 7.46 26.92 -27.30
CA HIS A 690 6.44 27.52 -28.14
C HIS A 690 5.64 26.43 -28.85
N PRO A 691 4.29 26.43 -28.74
CA PRO A 691 3.47 25.51 -29.51
C PRO A 691 3.67 25.71 -31.01
N ILE A 692 3.68 24.61 -31.76
CA ILE A 692 3.71 24.63 -33.22
C ILE A 692 2.36 24.19 -33.77
N ARG A 693 1.96 24.76 -34.90
CA ARG A 693 0.72 24.39 -35.58
C ARG A 693 0.92 23.10 -36.37
N GLN A 694 0.18 22.04 -36.04
CA GLN A 694 0.15 20.81 -36.83
C GLN A 694 -1.28 20.53 -37.30
N GLY A 695 -1.57 20.88 -38.56
CA GLY A 695 -2.93 20.83 -39.09
C GLY A 695 -3.85 21.86 -38.39
N SER A 696 -4.94 21.39 -37.78
CA SER A 696 -5.90 22.24 -37.05
C SER A 696 -5.64 22.34 -35.55
N GLN A 697 -4.60 21.69 -35.03
CA GLN A 697 -4.31 21.62 -33.59
C GLN A 697 -2.92 22.19 -33.29
N ASP A 698 -2.78 22.82 -32.12
CA ASP A 698 -1.49 23.25 -31.59
C ASP A 698 -0.85 22.12 -30.79
N VAL A 699 0.43 21.88 -31.03
CA VAL A 699 1.17 20.77 -30.41
C VAL A 699 2.50 21.24 -29.84
N LEU A 700 2.98 20.55 -28.80
CA LEU A 700 4.34 20.73 -28.26
C LEU A 700 5.22 19.54 -28.70
N PRO A 701 6.33 19.78 -29.44
CA PRO A 701 7.30 18.74 -29.74
C PRO A 701 7.96 18.23 -28.45
N VAL A 702 7.92 16.92 -28.21
CA VAL A 702 8.49 16.32 -27.00
C VAL A 702 10.02 16.41 -27.02
N SER A 703 10.64 16.27 -28.20
CA SER A 703 12.09 16.40 -28.38
C SER A 703 12.63 17.77 -27.97
N ASP A 704 11.81 18.83 -28.06
CA ASP A 704 12.13 20.16 -27.55
C ASP A 704 11.89 20.25 -26.04
N VAL A 705 10.69 19.88 -25.59
CA VAL A 705 10.26 19.98 -24.18
C VAL A 705 11.13 19.16 -23.22
N LEU A 706 11.59 17.97 -23.65
CA LEU A 706 12.38 17.05 -22.82
C LEU A 706 13.84 16.98 -23.24
N ARG A 707 14.35 18.03 -23.91
CA ARG A 707 15.73 18.05 -24.44
C ARG A 707 16.79 17.94 -23.34
N PHE A 708 16.69 18.77 -22.31
CA PHE A 708 17.73 18.91 -21.28
C PHE A 708 17.46 18.12 -20.01
N PHE A 709 16.19 17.85 -19.72
CA PHE A 709 15.77 17.11 -18.54
C PHE A 709 14.67 16.11 -18.94
N PRO A 710 14.64 14.88 -18.38
CA PRO A 710 13.73 13.82 -18.81
C PRO A 710 12.27 14.05 -18.41
N LEU A 711 11.96 15.16 -17.74
CA LEU A 711 10.62 15.56 -17.30
C LEU A 711 10.44 17.04 -17.61
N ALA A 712 9.19 17.48 -17.77
CA ALA A 712 8.89 18.91 -17.84
C ALA A 712 7.66 19.25 -17.00
N LEU A 713 7.67 20.45 -16.44
CA LEU A 713 6.52 21.05 -15.78
C LEU A 713 6.29 22.42 -16.41
N LEU A 714 5.45 22.45 -17.43
CA LEU A 714 5.22 23.63 -18.25
C LEU A 714 4.11 24.48 -17.63
N TYR A 715 4.34 25.77 -17.49
CA TYR A 715 3.36 26.70 -16.94
C TYR A 715 3.16 27.88 -17.88
N LYS A 716 1.91 28.31 -17.99
CA LYS A 716 1.55 29.60 -18.56
C LYS A 716 0.67 30.38 -17.59
N SER A 717 0.91 31.69 -17.57
CA SER A 717 0.01 32.73 -17.06
C SER A 717 -0.06 33.79 -18.14
N HIS A 718 -1.25 34.37 -18.33
CA HIS A 718 -1.39 35.61 -19.09
C HIS A 718 -0.68 36.78 -18.39
#